data_AF-A0A0D0I3G1-F1
#
_entry.id   AF-A0A0D0I3G1-F1
#
_cell.length_a   1.000
_cell.length_b   1.000
_cell.length_c   1.000
_cell.angle_alpha   90.00
_cell.angle_beta   90.00
_cell.angle_gamma   90.00
#
_symmetry.space_group_name_H-M   'P 1'
#
loop_
_entity.id
_entity.type
_entity.pdbx_description
1 polymer ?
#
loop_
_entity_poly.entity_id
_entity_poly.type
_entity_poly.pdbx_seq_one_letter_code
_entity_poly.pdbx_strand_id
1 'polypeptide(L)'
;MRILIEEYQYDVADVRDVLQGIDALENVEGKVSVHYVGYFYNVSQGDCVFILPKVLLRDVDGQELAFGKYRPESIVMPEGQKQLTNDERDFLYGFAVWIYRAIVVYKNDKTNDSTIVYQKKITQAGFGSRRLSNTFLDILLALLQFNKDNQSFFFFVLKNLHAGYNKINWTRTIGTTTAIVQDGNAVYLNPVNKKRTINFDEELLVIFFSILNYIGETYGFEKNINCNFELIRGKQFEKYRKGYGKVRLQQIKYKYFSDKALQLWKLCYAFFDESRQVFVNTNQKEYLLVKSFHIVFEAIIDTLIGDNPLPDGMDKKQEDGKIVDHLYTAKSLVEGDTGNTYYIGDSKYYKMGNELGKESVYKQYTYARNVIQWNLDIFNDGRIPSSGVKLRDDETEGYNIIPNFFISATMDGKFDYGNDDIKETDRKSNRYMSKQFDNRLYDRDTLLLFHYDVNFLFVLSLYAKNNGGEQRNWKGKIRKKFRSEIQTWLQQDFQFYAMKPRPTVNVKEYVETHFRQVLGKVYTPFEEQDIFSLALDKSDKEKNEVLLAELGKSFVIRECELGTDPKDVLPAKESGAMPAMPGDAGEKNVFTCLVRKTDENFKAFAEHRGKYYVMERIPSINLIGIKYLLPMVGGMIDGYYDVQRIGITEYDGKAALRIRLGDYHPIGEEWVQIYRVKMQPGELISLDYTMKMYTD
;
A
#
# COMPACT_ATOMS: atom_id res chain seq x y z
N MET A 1 1.93 1.32 37.97
CA MET A 1 2.46 0.75 36.73
C MET A 1 3.96 1.00 36.68
N ARG A 2 4.74 -0.05 36.41
CA ARG A 2 6.19 0.04 36.20
C ARG A 2 6.49 0.10 34.71
N ILE A 3 7.62 0.70 34.36
CA ILE A 3 8.01 0.92 32.96
C ILE A 3 9.37 0.26 32.71
N LEU A 4 9.48 -0.45 31.60
CA LEU A 4 10.75 -0.91 31.05
C LEU A 4 10.82 -0.51 29.58
N ILE A 5 12.01 -0.53 28.98
CA ILE A 5 12.19 -0.22 27.56
C ILE A 5 12.90 -1.40 26.88
N GLU A 6 12.39 -1.79 25.71
CA GLU A 6 12.95 -2.83 24.86
C GLU A 6 14.44 -2.56 24.53
N GLU A 7 15.27 -3.60 24.60
CA GLU A 7 16.71 -3.58 24.27
C GLU A 7 17.57 -2.57 25.05
N TYR A 8 17.03 -1.95 26.10
CA TYR A 8 17.82 -1.17 27.04
C TYR A 8 18.56 -2.09 28.02
N GLN A 9 19.80 -1.74 28.39
CA GLN A 9 20.66 -2.52 29.27
C GLN A 9 20.49 -2.06 30.72
N TYR A 10 19.68 -2.78 31.50
CA TYR A 10 19.48 -2.52 32.93
C TYR A 10 20.46 -3.30 33.79
N ASP A 11 20.85 -2.76 34.95
CA ASP A 11 21.52 -3.55 35.99
C ASP A 11 20.52 -4.55 36.61
N VAL A 12 20.92 -5.83 36.72
CA VAL A 12 20.05 -6.89 37.27
C VAL A 12 19.50 -6.51 38.65
N ALA A 13 20.34 -5.89 39.48
CA ALA A 13 19.96 -5.48 40.83
C ALA A 13 18.74 -4.54 40.87
N ASP A 14 18.57 -3.70 39.85
CA ASP A 14 17.53 -2.66 39.81
C ASP A 14 16.18 -3.19 39.28
N VAL A 15 16.22 -4.24 38.46
CA VAL A 15 15.03 -4.73 37.73
C VAL A 15 14.63 -6.18 38.05
N ARG A 16 15.40 -6.92 38.85
CA ARG A 16 15.13 -8.32 39.21
C ARG A 16 13.69 -8.55 39.70
N ASP A 17 13.22 -7.68 40.57
CA ASP A 17 11.87 -7.72 41.15
C ASP A 17 10.77 -7.40 40.12
N VAL A 18 11.10 -6.61 39.10
CA VAL A 18 10.19 -6.17 38.02
C VAL A 18 10.05 -7.26 36.95
N LEU A 19 11.14 -7.97 36.65
CA LEU A 19 11.23 -8.99 35.60
C LEU A 19 10.66 -10.35 36.00
N GLN A 20 10.30 -10.55 37.26
CA GLN A 20 9.79 -11.83 37.76
C GLN A 20 8.52 -12.25 37.00
N GLY A 21 8.64 -13.29 36.16
CA GLY A 21 7.58 -13.81 35.30
C GLY A 21 7.81 -13.68 33.78
N ILE A 22 8.97 -13.14 33.36
CA ILE A 22 9.45 -13.14 31.97
C ILE A 22 10.87 -13.71 31.94
N ASP A 23 11.18 -14.50 30.90
CA ASP A 23 12.55 -14.92 30.62
C ASP A 23 13.33 -13.72 30.06
N ALA A 24 14.25 -13.18 30.87
CA ALA A 24 15.16 -12.13 30.45
C ALA A 24 16.58 -12.69 30.35
N LEU A 25 17.34 -12.27 29.34
CA LEU A 25 18.70 -12.76 29.12
C LEU A 25 19.66 -11.92 29.98
N GLU A 26 20.31 -12.58 30.93
CA GLU A 26 21.41 -12.03 31.73
C GLU A 26 22.73 -12.18 30.94
N ASN A 27 23.51 -11.10 30.85
CA ASN A 27 24.85 -11.16 30.28
C ASN A 27 25.91 -11.42 31.37
N VAL A 28 27.15 -11.71 30.95
CA VAL A 28 28.29 -12.04 31.84
C VAL A 28 28.65 -10.86 32.77
N GLU A 29 28.23 -9.64 32.43
CA GLU A 29 28.51 -8.40 33.18
C GLU A 29 27.41 -8.03 34.18
N GLY A 30 26.38 -8.87 34.36
CA GLY A 30 25.28 -8.61 35.30
C GLY A 30 24.27 -7.57 34.81
N LYS A 31 24.20 -7.33 33.50
CA LYS A 31 23.17 -6.55 32.81
C LYS A 31 22.10 -7.45 32.20
N VAL A 32 20.89 -6.92 32.07
CA VAL A 32 19.76 -7.57 31.42
C VAL A 32 19.11 -6.65 30.41
N SER A 33 18.78 -7.20 29.25
CA SER A 33 17.93 -6.57 28.24
C SER A 33 16.64 -7.36 27.99
N VAL A 34 15.54 -6.65 27.82
CA VAL A 34 14.23 -7.22 27.53
C VAL A 34 13.92 -7.07 26.04
N HIS A 35 13.56 -8.16 25.37
CA HIS A 35 13.26 -8.19 23.93
C HIS A 35 11.75 -8.25 23.63
N TYR A 36 10.94 -7.84 24.60
CA TYR A 36 9.49 -7.87 24.53
C TYR A 36 8.94 -6.46 24.53
N VAL A 37 7.80 -6.25 23.87
CA VAL A 37 7.00 -5.03 23.98
C VAL A 37 5.56 -5.40 24.30
N GLY A 38 4.92 -4.61 25.14
CA GLY A 38 3.55 -4.85 25.58
C GLY A 38 3.43 -4.83 27.10
N TYR A 39 2.40 -5.47 27.63
CA TYR A 39 2.04 -5.38 29.03
C TYR A 39 1.91 -6.75 29.67
N PHE A 40 2.30 -6.83 30.93
CA PHE A 40 2.07 -8.01 31.75
C PHE A 40 1.84 -7.63 33.22
N TYR A 41 1.21 -8.56 33.94
CA TYR A 41 0.99 -8.41 35.37
C TYR A 41 2.08 -9.14 36.15
N ASN A 42 2.85 -8.42 36.96
CA ASN A 42 3.81 -9.02 37.86
C ASN A 42 3.10 -9.45 39.15
N VAL A 43 3.01 -10.76 39.38
CA VAL A 43 2.26 -11.33 40.52
C VAL A 43 2.92 -11.01 41.85
N SER A 44 4.24 -11.00 41.92
CA SER A 44 5.00 -10.77 43.15
C SER A 44 4.88 -9.33 43.64
N GLN A 45 4.83 -8.38 42.70
CA GLN A 45 4.74 -6.95 42.97
C GLN A 45 3.30 -6.44 43.00
N GLY A 46 2.35 -7.27 42.56
CA GLY A 46 0.94 -6.91 42.52
C GLY A 46 0.60 -5.79 41.51
N ASP A 47 1.50 -5.44 40.60
CA ASP A 47 1.39 -4.31 39.68
C ASP A 47 1.65 -4.70 38.21
N CYS A 48 1.15 -3.86 37.30
CA CYS A 48 1.37 -4.01 35.86
C CYS A 48 2.72 -3.43 35.47
N VAL A 49 3.43 -4.13 34.59
CA VAL A 49 4.67 -3.70 33.96
C VAL A 49 4.39 -3.45 32.48
N PHE A 50 4.71 -2.27 31.99
CA PHE A 50 4.60 -1.89 30.59
C PHE A 50 6.00 -1.80 29.99
N ILE A 51 6.28 -2.64 29.01
CA ILE A 51 7.54 -2.61 28.28
C ILE A 51 7.33 -1.81 27.00
N LEU A 52 7.99 -0.67 26.95
CA LEU A 52 7.89 0.30 25.89
C LEU A 52 8.79 -0.06 24.69
N PRO A 53 8.39 0.32 23.47
CA PRO A 53 9.21 0.12 22.28
C PRO A 53 10.47 1.01 22.33
N LYS A 54 11.60 0.51 21.82
CA LYS A 54 12.92 1.18 21.88
C LYS A 54 13.01 2.50 21.10
N VAL A 55 12.07 2.79 20.22
CA VAL A 55 11.95 4.08 19.49
C VAL A 55 11.82 5.26 20.46
N LEU A 56 11.41 5.06 21.72
CA LEU A 56 11.38 6.12 22.74
C LEU A 56 12.76 6.50 23.29
N LEU A 57 13.79 5.71 23.01
CA LEU A 57 15.16 6.03 23.37
C LEU A 57 15.77 6.95 22.33
N ARG A 58 16.36 8.03 22.83
CA ARG A 58 17.17 8.94 22.05
C ARG A 58 18.58 8.95 22.62
N ASP A 59 19.55 8.79 21.74
CA ASP A 59 20.94 9.04 22.09
C ASP A 59 21.17 10.56 22.16
N VAL A 60 21.58 11.03 23.34
CA VAL A 60 21.99 12.40 23.59
C VAL A 60 23.36 12.33 24.26
N ASP A 61 24.39 12.84 23.57
CA ASP A 61 25.77 12.88 24.06
C ASP A 61 26.34 11.51 24.50
N GLY A 62 25.96 10.43 23.81
CA GLY A 62 26.41 9.07 24.11
C GLY A 62 25.64 8.41 25.26
N GLN A 63 24.52 8.99 25.70
CA GLN A 63 23.63 8.44 26.71
C GLN A 63 22.25 8.17 26.11
N GLU A 64 21.74 6.96 26.30
CA GLU A 64 20.39 6.59 25.90
C GLU A 64 19.37 7.12 26.93
N LEU A 65 18.60 8.13 26.52
CA LEU A 65 17.60 8.77 27.36
C LEU A 65 16.18 8.53 26.84
N ALA A 66 15.27 8.18 27.75
CA ALA A 66 13.84 8.16 27.49
C ALA A 66 13.31 9.60 27.39
N PHE A 67 12.49 9.87 26.37
CA PHE A 67 11.98 11.22 26.07
C PHE A 67 13.10 12.26 25.82
N GLY A 68 14.34 11.81 25.60
CA GLY A 68 15.52 12.68 25.51
C GLY A 68 15.89 13.41 26.81
N LYS A 69 15.31 13.02 27.96
CA LYS A 69 15.49 13.73 29.24
C LYS A 69 15.85 12.82 30.40
N TYR A 70 15.22 11.65 30.47
CA TYR A 70 15.30 10.80 31.66
C TYR A 70 16.11 9.55 31.37
N ARG A 71 16.94 9.15 32.32
CA ARG A 71 17.59 7.85 32.27
C ARG A 71 16.51 6.76 32.47
N PRO A 72 16.47 5.70 31.63
CA PRO A 72 15.44 4.67 31.77
C PRO A 72 15.33 4.07 33.17
N GLU A 73 16.44 3.94 33.90
CA GLU A 73 16.51 3.46 35.28
C GLU A 73 15.76 4.38 36.25
N SER A 74 15.77 5.69 36.02
CA SER A 74 15.12 6.65 36.92
C SER A 74 13.60 6.68 36.81
N ILE A 75 13.02 6.06 35.79
CA ILE A 75 11.56 6.05 35.53
C ILE A 75 10.93 4.65 35.64
N VAL A 76 11.72 3.62 35.97
CA VAL A 76 11.21 2.24 36.12
C VAL A 76 10.11 2.16 37.17
N MET A 77 10.37 2.76 38.34
CA MET A 77 9.50 2.69 39.50
C MET A 77 8.48 3.85 39.52
N PRO A 78 7.26 3.63 40.06
CA PRO A 78 6.22 4.67 40.12
C PRO A 78 6.65 5.95 40.85
N GLU A 79 7.54 5.84 41.83
CA GLU A 79 8.10 6.98 42.57
C GLU A 79 8.93 7.88 41.65
N GLY A 80 9.76 7.28 40.78
CA GLY A 80 10.58 7.99 39.80
C GLY A 80 9.74 8.65 38.70
N GLN A 81 8.60 8.04 38.34
CA GLN A 81 7.65 8.61 37.38
C GLN A 81 6.98 9.91 37.86
N LYS A 82 7.11 10.28 39.14
CA LYS A 82 6.69 11.60 39.65
C LYS A 82 7.47 12.77 39.04
N GLN A 83 8.62 12.49 38.43
CA GLN A 83 9.42 13.48 37.72
C GLN A 83 8.88 13.78 36.32
N LEU A 84 8.10 12.86 35.74
CA LEU A 84 7.46 13.06 34.43
C LEU A 84 6.46 14.19 34.49
N THR A 85 6.37 14.96 33.41
CA THR A 85 5.34 15.99 33.25
C THR A 85 3.95 15.36 33.11
N ASN A 86 2.88 16.13 33.30
CA ASN A 86 1.52 15.62 33.11
C ASN A 86 1.31 15.13 31.66
N ASP A 87 1.81 15.87 30.68
CA ASP A 87 1.69 15.51 29.26
C ASP A 87 2.43 14.19 28.95
N GLU A 88 3.61 13.97 29.53
CA GLU A 88 4.37 12.71 29.37
C GLU A 88 3.64 11.52 30.01
N ARG A 89 2.96 11.73 31.14
CA ARG A 89 2.14 10.68 31.78
C ARG A 89 0.89 10.38 30.97
N ASP A 90 0.18 11.40 30.49
CA ASP A 90 -1.00 11.28 29.64
C ASP A 90 -0.66 10.56 28.33
N PHE A 91 0.49 10.88 27.74
CA PHE A 91 1.05 10.16 26.62
C PHE A 91 1.24 8.67 26.94
N LEU A 92 1.95 8.32 28.02
CA LEU A 92 2.20 6.93 28.41
C LEU A 92 0.89 6.13 28.59
N TYR A 93 -0.15 6.76 29.17
CA TYR A 93 -1.46 6.13 29.32
C TYR A 93 -2.12 5.82 27.97
N GLY A 94 -2.17 6.79 27.05
CA GLY A 94 -2.73 6.58 25.72
C GLY A 94 -1.90 5.62 24.88
N PHE A 95 -0.57 5.68 25.01
CA PHE A 95 0.36 4.86 24.28
C PHE A 95 0.27 3.37 24.65
N ALA A 96 0.04 3.06 25.92
CA ALA A 96 -0.24 1.68 26.36
C ALA A 96 -1.45 1.07 25.64
N VAL A 97 -2.50 1.87 25.43
CA VAL A 97 -3.69 1.45 24.69
C VAL A 97 -3.36 1.21 23.21
N TRP A 98 -2.56 2.08 22.60
CA TRP A 98 -2.14 1.92 21.21
C TRP A 98 -1.29 0.69 20.97
N ILE A 99 -0.33 0.41 21.85
CA ILE A 99 0.50 -0.81 21.79
C ILE A 99 -0.37 -2.05 21.99
N TYR A 100 -1.28 -2.06 22.98
CA TYR A 100 -2.26 -3.16 23.12
C TYR A 100 -3.01 -3.39 21.81
N ARG A 101 -3.56 -2.33 21.22
CA ARG A 101 -4.39 -2.41 20.02
C ARG A 101 -3.59 -2.92 18.83
N ALA A 102 -2.39 -2.40 18.60
CA ALA A 102 -1.52 -2.85 17.51
C ALA A 102 -1.20 -4.34 17.63
N ILE A 103 -0.84 -4.83 18.82
CA ILE A 103 -0.56 -6.26 19.04
C ILE A 103 -1.81 -7.12 18.79
N VAL A 104 -2.99 -6.67 19.23
CA VAL A 104 -4.25 -7.39 18.98
C VAL A 104 -4.61 -7.42 17.49
N VAL A 105 -4.43 -6.32 16.77
CA VAL A 105 -4.66 -6.26 15.31
C VAL A 105 -3.69 -7.20 14.60
N TYR A 106 -2.39 -7.13 14.94
CA TYR A 106 -1.36 -8.01 14.39
C TYR A 106 -1.70 -9.49 14.60
N LYS A 107 -2.06 -9.87 15.82
CA LYS A 107 -2.41 -11.25 16.18
C LYS A 107 -3.64 -11.76 15.43
N ASN A 108 -4.64 -10.91 15.22
CA ASN A 108 -5.91 -11.31 14.61
C ASN A 108 -5.81 -11.43 13.08
N ASP A 109 -4.78 -10.85 12.48
CA ASP A 109 -4.48 -11.03 11.06
C ASP A 109 -3.85 -12.40 10.83
N LYS A 110 -4.49 -13.21 9.97
CA LYS A 110 -4.09 -14.58 9.67
C LYS A 110 -2.82 -14.67 8.83
N THR A 111 -2.40 -13.57 8.20
CA THR A 111 -1.17 -13.52 7.39
C THR A 111 0.08 -13.30 8.24
N ASN A 112 -0.09 -12.89 9.49
CA ASN A 112 1.00 -12.60 10.41
C ASN A 112 1.41 -13.81 11.25
N ASP A 113 2.65 -13.81 11.72
CA ASP A 113 3.15 -14.83 12.63
C ASP A 113 2.64 -14.60 14.06
N SER A 114 1.49 -15.18 14.39
CA SER A 114 0.93 -15.08 15.74
C SER A 114 1.79 -15.75 16.84
N THR A 115 2.80 -16.55 16.49
CA THR A 115 3.63 -17.29 17.48
C THR A 115 4.55 -16.37 18.29
N ILE A 116 4.89 -15.20 17.75
CA ILE A 116 5.68 -14.18 18.47
C ILE A 116 4.88 -13.49 19.58
N VAL A 117 3.55 -13.62 19.56
CA VAL A 117 2.63 -13.00 20.52
C VAL A 117 2.37 -13.93 21.70
N TYR A 118 2.98 -13.62 22.84
CA TYR A 118 2.70 -14.30 24.10
C TYR A 118 1.46 -13.70 24.75
N GLN A 119 0.35 -14.46 24.73
CA GLN A 119 -0.87 -14.12 25.45
C GLN A 119 -1.20 -15.17 26.51
N LYS A 120 -1.27 -14.75 27.77
CA LYS A 120 -1.71 -15.62 28.88
C LYS A 120 -2.82 -14.92 29.64
N LYS A 121 -3.98 -15.58 29.71
CA LYS A 121 -5.08 -15.17 30.61
C LYS A 121 -4.94 -15.97 31.89
N ILE A 122 -4.46 -15.34 32.97
CA ILE A 122 -4.47 -15.98 34.28
C ILE A 122 -5.86 -15.76 34.88
N THR A 123 -6.64 -16.85 34.93
CA THR A 123 -7.88 -16.93 35.70
C THR A 123 -7.50 -17.19 37.15
N GLN A 124 -7.81 -16.27 38.07
CA GLN A 124 -7.74 -16.60 39.49
C GLN A 124 -8.96 -17.45 39.86
N ALA A 125 -8.72 -18.66 40.35
CA ALA A 125 -9.75 -19.48 40.98
C ALA A 125 -10.10 -18.86 42.34
N GLY A 126 -11.21 -18.11 42.39
CA GLY A 126 -11.72 -17.51 43.61
C GLY A 126 -12.89 -16.58 43.33
N PHE A 127 -14.03 -16.84 43.97
CA PHE A 127 -15.18 -15.94 43.95
C PHE A 127 -14.81 -14.59 44.61
N GLY A 128 -14.90 -13.48 43.87
CA GLY A 128 -15.23 -12.17 44.46
C GLY A 128 -14.11 -11.28 45.02
N SER A 129 -12.85 -11.41 44.60
CA SER A 129 -11.82 -10.46 45.00
C SER A 129 -11.89 -9.17 44.16
N ARG A 130 -12.50 -8.10 44.71
CA ARG A 130 -12.45 -6.73 44.16
C ARG A 130 -10.97 -6.28 44.06
N ARG A 131 -10.45 -6.00 42.85
CA ARG A 131 -9.04 -5.60 42.62
C ARG A 131 -8.94 -4.14 42.24
N LEU A 132 -7.91 -3.40 42.66
CA LEU A 132 -7.55 -2.12 42.05
C LEU A 132 -7.22 -2.30 40.55
N SER A 133 -7.89 -1.54 39.69
CA SER A 133 -7.46 -1.30 38.31
C SER A 133 -6.21 -0.44 38.41
N ASN A 134 -5.09 -0.98 37.94
CA ASN A 134 -3.80 -0.31 38.11
C ASN A 134 -3.44 0.55 36.89
N THR A 135 -4.12 0.35 35.75
CA THR A 135 -3.82 1.07 34.50
C THR A 135 -5.09 1.58 33.81
N PHE A 136 -4.93 2.62 32.98
CA PHE A 136 -6.01 3.15 32.14
C PHE A 136 -6.53 2.09 31.15
N LEU A 137 -5.64 1.30 30.57
CA LEU A 137 -5.98 0.16 29.70
C LEU A 137 -6.92 -0.83 30.41
N ASP A 138 -6.65 -1.20 31.66
CA ASP A 138 -7.53 -2.09 32.43
C ASP A 138 -8.96 -1.53 32.56
N ILE A 139 -9.08 -0.20 32.75
CA ILE A 139 -10.38 0.49 32.83
C ILE A 139 -11.11 0.40 31.48
N LEU A 140 -10.42 0.64 30.36
CA LEU A 140 -11.01 0.54 29.02
C LEU A 140 -11.49 -0.88 28.73
N LEU A 141 -10.66 -1.88 29.01
CA LEU A 141 -11.01 -3.29 28.82
C LEU A 141 -12.18 -3.70 29.72
N ALA A 142 -12.22 -3.22 30.97
CA ALA A 142 -13.33 -3.46 31.87
C ALA A 142 -14.65 -2.83 31.40
N LEU A 143 -14.61 -1.62 30.83
CA LEU A 143 -15.78 -0.97 30.23
C LEU A 143 -16.32 -1.77 29.04
N LEU A 144 -15.43 -2.23 28.15
CA LEU A 144 -15.79 -3.05 27.00
C LEU A 144 -16.34 -4.41 27.41
N GLN A 145 -15.71 -5.06 28.39
CA GLN A 145 -16.16 -6.34 28.94
C GLN A 145 -17.52 -6.19 29.63
N PHE A 146 -17.70 -5.13 30.43
CA PHE A 146 -18.99 -4.84 31.05
C PHE A 146 -20.09 -4.67 30.00
N ASN A 147 -19.80 -4.00 28.88
CA ASN A 147 -20.75 -3.88 27.77
C ASN A 147 -21.14 -5.27 27.23
N LYS A 148 -20.16 -6.12 26.95
CA LYS A 148 -20.39 -7.47 26.40
C LYS A 148 -21.23 -8.34 27.35
N ASP A 149 -20.90 -8.34 28.64
CA ASP A 149 -21.52 -9.24 29.63
C ASP A 149 -22.91 -8.79 30.10
N ASN A 150 -23.26 -7.51 29.93
CA ASN A 150 -24.47 -6.92 30.54
C ASN A 150 -25.51 -6.42 29.52
N GLN A 151 -25.53 -6.98 28.30
CA GLN A 151 -26.54 -6.63 27.28
C GLN A 151 -27.99 -6.78 27.80
N SER A 152 -28.29 -7.88 28.50
CA SER A 152 -29.62 -8.12 29.09
C SER A 152 -30.03 -7.05 30.13
N PHE A 153 -29.06 -6.53 30.89
CA PHE A 153 -29.29 -5.44 31.83
C PHE A 153 -29.68 -4.15 31.09
N PHE A 154 -28.98 -3.79 30.01
CA PHE A 154 -29.33 -2.62 29.20
C PHE A 154 -30.72 -2.74 28.59
N PHE A 155 -31.05 -3.90 28.00
CA PHE A 155 -32.39 -4.16 27.47
C PHE A 155 -33.48 -4.07 28.54
N PHE A 156 -33.23 -4.56 29.76
CA PHE A 156 -34.17 -4.44 30.87
C PHE A 156 -34.40 -2.96 31.27
N VAL A 157 -33.33 -2.17 31.40
CA VAL A 157 -33.43 -0.73 31.71
C VAL A 157 -34.19 0.00 30.60
N LEU A 158 -33.88 -0.28 29.32
CA LEU A 158 -34.60 0.27 28.16
C LEU A 158 -36.08 -0.12 28.13
N LYS A 159 -36.39 -1.40 28.37
CA LYS A 159 -37.78 -1.88 28.44
C LYS A 159 -38.56 -1.15 29.53
N ASN A 160 -37.96 -0.98 30.72
CA ASN A 160 -38.60 -0.26 31.83
C ASN A 160 -38.73 1.24 31.56
N LEU A 161 -37.77 1.84 30.86
CA LEU A 161 -37.83 3.20 30.33
C LEU A 161 -39.08 3.40 29.47
N HIS A 162 -39.33 2.50 28.52
CA HIS A 162 -40.46 2.60 27.59
C HIS A 162 -41.81 2.17 28.20
N ALA A 163 -41.85 1.19 29.12
CA ALA A 163 -43.08 0.66 29.71
C ALA A 163 -43.81 1.60 30.70
N GLY A 164 -43.19 2.71 31.08
CA GLY A 164 -43.72 3.70 32.04
C GLY A 164 -44.32 4.96 31.42
N TYR A 165 -44.24 5.14 30.10
CA TYR A 165 -44.66 6.36 29.43
C TYR A 165 -46.21 6.47 29.39
N ASN A 166 -46.76 7.65 29.72
CA ASN A 166 -48.19 7.95 29.65
C ASN A 166 -49.16 7.07 30.47
N LYS A 167 -48.72 6.49 31.60
CA LYS A 167 -49.69 5.88 32.53
C LYS A 167 -50.58 6.96 33.16
N ILE A 168 -51.89 6.81 33.03
CA ILE A 168 -52.90 7.68 33.63
C ILE A 168 -52.77 7.63 35.15
N ASN A 169 -52.65 8.80 35.78
CA ASN A 169 -52.77 8.90 37.23
C ASN A 169 -54.26 8.97 37.56
N TRP A 170 -54.91 7.82 37.76
CA TRP A 170 -56.35 7.77 38.02
C TRP A 170 -56.76 8.60 39.24
N THR A 171 -56.01 8.53 40.34
CA THR A 171 -56.31 9.31 41.55
C THR A 171 -56.31 10.82 41.27
N ARG A 172 -55.30 11.32 40.54
CA ARG A 172 -55.23 12.73 40.19
C ARG A 172 -56.27 13.11 39.13
N THR A 173 -56.47 12.26 38.13
CA THR A 173 -57.47 12.45 37.06
C THR A 173 -58.89 12.55 37.61
N ILE A 174 -59.26 11.65 38.52
CA ILE A 174 -60.57 11.67 39.20
C ILE A 174 -60.72 12.94 40.04
N GLY A 175 -59.66 13.39 40.70
CA GLY A 175 -59.69 14.58 41.56
C GLY A 175 -59.62 15.93 40.84
N THR A 176 -59.12 16.00 39.60
CA THR A 176 -58.90 17.28 38.89
C THR A 176 -59.66 17.44 37.58
N THR A 177 -60.09 16.35 36.95
CA THR A 177 -60.78 16.39 35.65
C THR A 177 -62.25 16.02 35.85
N THR A 178 -63.17 16.82 35.32
CA THR A 178 -64.60 16.51 35.36
C THR A 178 -64.92 15.29 34.49
N ALA A 179 -65.62 14.31 35.06
CA ALA A 179 -66.08 13.12 34.34
C ALA A 179 -67.41 13.41 33.63
N ILE A 180 -67.58 12.88 32.42
CA ILE A 180 -68.87 12.80 31.74
C ILE A 180 -69.44 11.41 32.04
N VAL A 181 -70.62 11.36 32.68
CA VAL A 181 -71.26 10.09 33.05
C VAL A 181 -72.40 9.79 32.08
N GLN A 182 -72.33 8.66 31.39
CA GLN A 182 -73.36 8.18 30.47
C GLN A 182 -73.53 6.67 30.64
N ASP A 183 -74.77 6.19 30.74
CA ASP A 183 -75.13 4.77 30.90
C ASP A 183 -74.36 4.05 32.04
N GLY A 184 -74.18 4.73 33.18
CA GLY A 184 -73.48 4.19 34.35
C GLY A 184 -71.95 4.14 34.24
N ASN A 185 -71.37 4.60 33.13
CA ASN A 185 -69.93 4.66 32.91
C ASN A 185 -69.41 6.10 32.97
N ALA A 186 -68.31 6.31 33.71
CA ALA A 186 -67.64 7.60 33.80
C ALA A 186 -66.50 7.69 32.77
N VAL A 187 -66.58 8.68 31.86
CA VAL A 187 -65.59 8.94 30.82
C VAL A 187 -64.84 10.24 31.11
N TYR A 188 -63.51 10.18 31.13
CA TYR A 188 -62.63 11.33 31.33
C TYR A 188 -61.99 11.74 30.00
N LEU A 189 -62.35 12.91 29.47
CA LEU A 189 -61.81 13.40 28.19
C LEU A 189 -60.33 13.81 28.27
N ASN A 190 -59.89 14.33 29.43
CA ASN A 190 -58.54 14.85 29.64
C ASN A 190 -57.86 14.18 30.85
N PRO A 191 -57.42 12.92 30.74
CA PRO A 191 -56.76 12.23 31.83
C PRO A 191 -55.40 12.85 32.18
N VAL A 192 -55.12 12.98 33.48
CA VAL A 192 -53.84 13.51 33.97
C VAL A 192 -52.82 12.36 33.99
N ASN A 193 -51.88 12.40 33.06
CA ASN A 193 -50.81 11.41 32.98
C ASN A 193 -49.71 11.67 34.01
N LYS A 194 -49.11 10.60 34.54
CA LYS A 194 -47.84 10.73 35.28
C LYS A 194 -46.75 11.14 34.29
N LYS A 195 -46.29 12.39 34.34
CA LYS A 195 -45.03 12.79 33.70
C LYS A 195 -43.88 12.29 34.58
N ARG A 196 -42.91 11.59 33.99
CA ARG A 196 -41.79 11.03 34.74
C ARG A 196 -40.83 12.15 35.17
N THR A 197 -40.35 12.08 36.41
CA THR A 197 -39.14 12.78 36.89
C THR A 197 -37.88 12.12 36.32
N ILE A 198 -36.85 12.94 36.05
CA ILE A 198 -35.53 12.62 35.48
C ILE A 198 -35.09 11.16 35.74
N ASN A 199 -34.87 10.38 34.68
CA ASN A 199 -34.37 9.01 34.82
C ASN A 199 -32.84 9.00 34.94
N PHE A 200 -32.33 8.94 36.17
CA PHE A 200 -30.88 8.91 36.43
C PHE A 200 -30.17 7.68 35.84
N ASP A 201 -30.89 6.57 35.61
CA ASP A 201 -30.34 5.39 34.93
C ASP A 201 -30.10 5.67 33.44
N GLU A 202 -30.96 6.46 32.80
CA GLU A 202 -30.79 6.90 31.41
C GLU A 202 -29.55 7.79 31.28
N GLU A 203 -29.38 8.74 32.21
CA GLU A 203 -28.22 9.61 32.24
C GLU A 203 -26.89 8.84 32.40
N LEU A 204 -26.85 7.84 33.29
CA LEU A 204 -25.67 6.98 33.43
C LEU A 204 -25.37 6.19 32.15
N LEU A 205 -26.40 5.65 31.50
CA LEU A 205 -26.25 4.94 30.23
C LEU A 205 -25.76 5.88 29.12
N VAL A 206 -26.28 7.11 29.03
CA VAL A 206 -25.79 8.11 28.07
C VAL A 206 -24.30 8.36 28.29
N ILE A 207 -23.85 8.58 29.53
CA ILE A 207 -22.43 8.78 29.84
C ILE A 207 -21.61 7.54 29.44
N PHE A 208 -22.06 6.35 29.82
CA PHE A 208 -21.37 5.09 29.48
C PHE A 208 -21.24 4.86 27.98
N PHE A 209 -22.33 4.95 27.23
CA PHE A 209 -22.29 4.76 25.77
C PHE A 209 -21.53 5.89 25.07
N SER A 210 -21.48 7.10 25.64
CA SER A 210 -20.61 8.17 25.16
C SER A 210 -19.13 7.83 25.35
N ILE A 211 -18.76 7.25 26.50
CA ILE A 211 -17.41 6.72 26.75
C ILE A 211 -17.07 5.60 25.76
N LEU A 212 -17.96 4.63 25.55
CA LEU A 212 -17.74 3.56 24.58
C LEU A 212 -17.59 4.11 23.15
N ASN A 213 -18.38 5.12 22.78
CA ASN A 213 -18.26 5.77 21.49
C ASN A 213 -16.89 6.44 21.33
N TYR A 214 -16.45 7.17 22.36
CA TYR A 214 -15.13 7.79 22.40
C TYR A 214 -14.00 6.76 22.28
N ILE A 215 -14.06 5.66 23.03
CA ILE A 215 -13.07 4.58 22.99
C ILE A 215 -13.00 3.97 21.59
N GLY A 216 -14.16 3.74 20.96
CA GLY A 216 -14.24 3.19 19.61
C GLY A 216 -13.73 4.16 18.53
N GLU A 217 -14.07 5.44 18.60
CA GLU A 217 -13.60 6.45 17.65
C GLU A 217 -12.12 6.78 17.82
N THR A 218 -11.65 6.85 19.06
CA THR A 218 -10.26 7.24 19.37
C THR A 218 -9.30 6.08 19.15
N TYR A 219 -9.59 4.88 19.66
CA TYR A 219 -8.66 3.74 19.70
C TYR A 219 -9.07 2.56 18.80
N GLY A 220 -10.20 2.67 18.08
CA GLY A 220 -10.67 1.63 17.15
C GLY A 220 -11.15 0.34 17.82
N PHE A 221 -11.59 0.39 19.08
CA PHE A 221 -12.26 -0.77 19.69
C PHE A 221 -13.66 -0.97 19.11
N GLU A 222 -14.09 -2.22 19.04
CA GLU A 222 -15.45 -2.59 18.64
C GLU A 222 -16.48 -2.02 19.64
N LYS A 223 -17.32 -1.10 19.16
CA LYS A 223 -18.37 -0.46 19.94
C LYS A 223 -19.74 -1.08 19.63
N ASN A 224 -20.17 -2.03 20.45
CA ASN A 224 -21.51 -2.61 20.37
C ASN A 224 -22.52 -1.74 21.13
N ILE A 225 -23.00 -0.67 20.47
CA ILE A 225 -23.98 0.27 21.03
C ILE A 225 -25.36 -0.06 20.42
N ASN A 226 -26.15 -0.85 21.15
CA ASN A 226 -27.45 -1.35 20.69
C ASN A 226 -28.62 -0.42 21.07
N CYS A 227 -28.36 0.86 21.32
CA CYS A 227 -29.33 1.81 21.87
C CYS A 227 -29.23 3.18 21.21
N ASN A 228 -30.38 3.75 20.86
CA ASN A 228 -30.50 5.04 20.16
C ASN A 228 -30.47 6.23 21.12
N PHE A 229 -29.54 6.25 22.08
CA PHE A 229 -29.37 7.42 22.95
C PHE A 229 -28.69 8.57 22.19
N GLU A 230 -29.07 9.80 22.51
CA GLU A 230 -28.33 10.99 22.09
C GLU A 230 -27.00 11.04 22.88
N LEU A 231 -25.92 10.61 22.24
CA LEU A 231 -24.61 10.51 22.89
C LEU A 231 -23.93 11.88 22.97
N ILE A 232 -23.17 12.08 24.05
CA ILE A 232 -22.32 13.25 24.23
C ILE A 232 -21.08 13.06 23.34
N ARG A 233 -20.89 13.95 22.37
CA ARG A 233 -19.80 13.86 21.37
C ARG A 233 -19.01 15.16 21.24
N GLY A 234 -17.86 15.08 20.59
CA GLY A 234 -17.02 16.23 20.23
C GLY A 234 -16.67 17.13 21.43
N LYS A 235 -16.77 18.45 21.24
CA LYS A 235 -16.42 19.47 22.27
C LYS A 235 -17.14 19.26 23.59
N GLN A 236 -18.36 18.73 23.57
CA GLN A 236 -19.12 18.47 24.77
C GLN A 236 -18.49 17.32 25.57
N PHE A 237 -18.05 16.25 24.90
CA PHE A 237 -17.36 15.14 25.55
C PHE A 237 -15.98 15.54 26.06
N GLU A 238 -15.26 16.41 25.34
CA GLU A 238 -14.00 16.99 25.82
C GLU A 238 -14.16 17.76 27.14
N LYS A 239 -15.28 18.48 27.31
CA LYS A 239 -15.61 19.11 28.59
C LYS A 239 -15.78 18.07 29.71
N TYR A 240 -16.37 16.92 29.40
CA TYR A 240 -16.50 15.80 30.35
C TYR A 240 -15.13 15.24 30.75
N ARG A 241 -14.21 15.02 29.79
CA ARG A 241 -12.82 14.62 30.05
C ARG A 241 -12.07 15.63 30.91
N LYS A 242 -12.23 16.93 30.66
CA LYS A 242 -11.58 18.02 31.44
C LYS A 242 -12.16 18.23 32.85
N GLY A 243 -12.79 17.22 33.44
CA GLY A 243 -13.20 17.17 34.84
C GLY A 243 -14.72 17.26 35.06
N TYR A 244 -15.51 17.75 34.10
CA TYR A 244 -16.97 17.84 34.28
C TYR A 244 -17.62 16.46 34.47
N GLY A 245 -17.09 15.41 33.82
CA GLY A 245 -17.60 14.05 33.95
C GLY A 245 -17.54 13.54 35.39
N LYS A 246 -16.46 13.85 36.12
CA LYS A 246 -16.32 13.49 37.54
C LYS A 246 -17.37 14.18 38.40
N VAL A 247 -17.52 15.49 38.22
CA VAL A 247 -18.50 16.30 38.95
C VAL A 247 -19.90 15.77 38.69
N ARG A 248 -20.22 15.49 37.41
CA ARG A 248 -21.54 15.02 37.02
C ARG A 248 -21.85 13.64 37.60
N LEU A 249 -20.90 12.70 37.53
CA LEU A 249 -21.04 11.38 38.12
C LEU A 249 -21.23 11.45 39.65
N GLN A 250 -20.53 12.33 40.36
CA GLN A 250 -20.75 12.51 41.80
C GLN A 250 -22.16 13.01 42.13
N GLN A 251 -22.73 13.92 41.33
CA GLN A 251 -24.11 14.43 41.53
C GLN A 251 -25.19 13.34 41.41
N ILE A 252 -24.89 12.26 40.69
CA ILE A 252 -25.85 11.16 40.44
C ILE A 252 -25.55 9.90 41.27
N LYS A 253 -24.43 9.84 42.00
CA LYS A 253 -23.95 8.67 42.76
C LYS A 253 -24.97 8.02 43.70
N TYR A 254 -25.71 8.82 44.49
CA TYR A 254 -26.60 8.31 45.54
C TYR A 254 -27.99 7.88 45.06
N LYS A 255 -28.19 7.77 43.74
CA LYS A 255 -29.50 7.58 43.13
C LYS A 255 -29.70 6.21 42.49
N TYR A 256 -28.71 5.31 42.62
CA TYR A 256 -28.71 3.97 42.02
C TYR A 256 -29.03 2.89 43.07
N PHE A 257 -29.97 2.01 42.75
CA PHE A 257 -30.45 0.95 43.65
C PHE A 257 -29.96 -0.47 43.26
N SER A 258 -29.35 -0.64 42.08
CA SER A 258 -28.84 -1.95 41.63
C SER A 258 -27.32 -2.01 41.69
N ASP A 259 -26.78 -3.17 42.10
CA ASP A 259 -25.34 -3.43 42.16
C ASP A 259 -24.65 -3.24 40.80
N LYS A 260 -25.35 -3.60 39.71
CA LYS A 260 -24.86 -3.42 38.33
C LYS A 260 -24.75 -1.95 37.95
N ALA A 261 -25.73 -1.11 38.30
CA ALA A 261 -25.65 0.33 38.05
C ALA A 261 -24.52 0.98 38.86
N LEU A 262 -24.33 0.56 40.11
CA LEU A 262 -23.24 1.04 40.95
C LEU A 262 -21.85 0.60 40.43
N GLN A 263 -21.74 -0.62 39.91
CA GLN A 263 -20.54 -1.08 39.21
C GLN A 263 -20.26 -0.26 37.95
N LEU A 264 -21.28 -0.01 37.13
CA LEU A 264 -21.16 0.80 35.92
C LEU A 264 -20.73 2.24 36.24
N TRP A 265 -21.32 2.84 37.28
CA TRP A 265 -20.94 4.16 37.77
C TRP A 265 -19.47 4.21 38.17
N LYS A 266 -18.95 3.20 38.88
CA LYS A 266 -17.54 3.11 39.28
C LYS A 266 -16.61 3.07 38.07
N LEU A 267 -16.97 2.30 37.04
CA LEU A 267 -16.18 2.21 35.80
C LEU A 267 -16.17 3.53 35.05
N CYS A 268 -17.33 4.19 34.90
CA CYS A 268 -17.41 5.50 34.25
C CYS A 268 -16.65 6.57 35.04
N TYR A 269 -16.70 6.51 36.37
CA TYR A 269 -15.95 7.43 37.23
C TYR A 269 -14.45 7.22 37.08
N ALA A 270 -13.99 5.96 37.07
CA ALA A 270 -12.59 5.62 36.87
C ALA A 270 -12.05 6.15 35.53
N PHE A 271 -12.86 6.08 34.47
CA PHE A 271 -12.48 6.62 33.16
C PHE A 271 -12.20 8.13 33.18
N PHE A 272 -13.02 8.93 33.88
CA PHE A 272 -12.79 10.37 33.99
C PHE A 272 -11.80 10.76 35.10
N ASP A 273 -11.48 9.83 36.00
CA ASP A 273 -10.54 10.07 37.08
C ASP A 273 -9.16 9.48 36.77
N GLU A 274 -8.46 10.11 35.83
CA GLU A 274 -7.08 9.79 35.37
C GLU A 274 -6.04 9.69 36.49
N SER A 275 -6.38 10.07 37.73
CA SER A 275 -5.46 10.19 38.88
C SER A 275 -5.64 9.14 39.98
N ARG A 276 -6.61 8.22 39.90
CA ARG A 276 -6.86 7.25 40.99
C ARG A 276 -7.04 5.81 40.53
N GLN A 277 -6.40 4.92 41.27
CA GLN A 277 -6.60 3.48 41.20
C GLN A 277 -8.03 3.16 41.71
N VAL A 278 -8.87 2.52 40.88
CA VAL A 278 -10.27 2.18 41.23
C VAL A 278 -10.43 0.67 41.34
N PHE A 279 -11.05 0.19 42.41
CA PHE A 279 -11.35 -1.24 42.58
C PHE A 279 -12.40 -1.73 41.55
N VAL A 280 -11.94 -2.48 40.55
CA VAL A 280 -12.74 -3.17 39.52
C VAL A 280 -12.65 -4.68 39.71
N ASN A 281 -13.77 -5.35 39.44
CA ASN A 281 -13.90 -6.79 39.59
C ASN A 281 -13.50 -7.46 38.26
N THR A 282 -12.21 -7.52 37.95
CA THR A 282 -11.69 -8.20 36.74
C THR A 282 -10.96 -9.49 37.13
N ASN A 283 -11.57 -10.63 36.79
CA ASN A 283 -11.05 -11.98 37.06
C ASN A 283 -9.92 -12.42 36.11
N GLN A 284 -9.46 -11.56 35.20
CA GLN A 284 -8.48 -11.91 34.17
C GLN A 284 -7.21 -11.05 34.34
N LYS A 285 -6.08 -11.69 34.66
CA LYS A 285 -4.77 -11.06 34.46
C LYS A 285 -4.36 -11.38 33.03
N GLU A 286 -4.19 -10.36 32.20
CA GLU A 286 -3.79 -10.54 30.81
C GLU A 286 -2.31 -10.20 30.64
N TYR A 287 -1.57 -11.16 30.11
CA TYR A 287 -0.26 -10.95 29.53
C TYR A 287 -0.50 -10.76 28.04
N LEU A 288 0.03 -9.70 27.46
CA LEU A 288 0.14 -9.57 26.01
C LEU A 288 1.48 -8.92 25.72
N LEU A 289 2.41 -9.76 25.31
CA LEU A 289 3.76 -9.38 24.96
C LEU A 289 4.02 -9.86 23.55
N VAL A 290 4.75 -9.08 22.78
CA VAL A 290 5.32 -9.52 21.52
C VAL A 290 6.81 -9.63 21.67
N LYS A 291 7.35 -10.80 21.32
CA LYS A 291 8.78 -10.99 21.13
C LYS A 291 9.18 -10.25 19.86
N SER A 292 10.17 -9.36 19.95
CA SER A 292 10.73 -8.63 18.81
C SER A 292 9.72 -7.72 18.10
N PHE A 293 9.50 -6.52 18.64
CA PHE A 293 8.48 -5.60 18.13
C PHE A 293 8.77 -5.08 16.71
N HIS A 294 10.01 -5.20 16.22
CA HIS A 294 10.36 -4.87 14.83
C HIS A 294 9.49 -5.62 13.81
N ILE A 295 9.12 -6.88 14.07
CA ILE A 295 8.25 -7.67 13.18
C ILE A 295 6.83 -7.08 13.12
N VAL A 296 6.33 -6.58 14.26
CA VAL A 296 5.04 -5.88 14.32
C VAL A 296 5.14 -4.56 13.56
N PHE A 297 6.25 -3.84 13.68
CA PHE A 297 6.49 -2.61 12.92
C PHE A 297 6.55 -2.86 11.42
N GLU A 298 7.23 -3.92 10.97
CA GLU A 298 7.21 -4.37 9.57
C GLU A 298 5.77 -4.62 9.10
N ALA A 299 4.97 -5.36 9.85
CA ALA A 299 3.56 -5.59 9.50
C ALA A 299 2.70 -4.31 9.49
N ILE A 300 2.98 -3.35 10.38
CA ILE A 300 2.36 -2.02 10.36
C ILE A 300 2.64 -1.35 9.03
N ILE A 301 3.92 -1.23 8.64
CA ILE A 301 4.32 -0.56 7.40
C ILE A 301 3.78 -1.32 6.18
N ASP A 302 3.87 -2.65 6.17
CA ASP A 302 3.36 -3.50 5.09
C ASP A 302 1.86 -3.30 4.85
N THR A 303 1.07 -3.23 5.92
CA THR A 303 -0.37 -2.97 5.83
C THR A 303 -0.66 -1.58 5.25
N LEU A 304 0.16 -0.59 5.60
CA LEU A 304 -0.07 0.80 5.25
C LEU A 304 0.47 1.18 3.87
N ILE A 305 1.51 0.50 3.36
CA ILE A 305 2.14 0.83 2.07
C ILE A 305 2.30 -0.35 1.12
N GLY A 306 2.41 -1.59 1.57
CA GLY A 306 2.65 -2.79 0.77
C GLY A 306 1.38 -3.35 0.13
N ASP A 307 1.52 -4.22 -0.87
CA ASP A 307 0.39 -5.00 -1.42
C ASP A 307 0.32 -6.37 -0.75
N ASN A 308 -0.91 -6.81 -0.45
CA ASN A 308 -1.16 -8.12 0.15
C ASN A 308 -2.32 -8.81 -0.61
N PRO A 309 -2.07 -9.93 -1.31
CA PRO A 309 -0.77 -10.58 -1.50
C PRO A 309 0.21 -9.72 -2.32
N LEU A 310 1.50 -10.08 -2.29
CA LEU A 310 2.51 -9.46 -3.14
C LEU A 310 2.16 -9.63 -4.63
N PRO A 311 2.56 -8.70 -5.51
CA PRO A 311 2.24 -8.78 -6.93
C PRO A 311 2.91 -9.99 -7.60
N ASP A 312 2.25 -10.50 -8.65
CA ASP A 312 2.78 -11.49 -9.60
C ASP A 312 3.24 -12.82 -9.00
N GLY A 313 2.56 -13.23 -7.93
CA GLY A 313 2.82 -14.50 -7.26
C GLY A 313 4.17 -14.54 -6.55
N MET A 314 4.82 -13.38 -6.35
CA MET A 314 6.09 -13.31 -5.64
C MET A 314 5.89 -13.64 -4.16
N ASP A 315 6.75 -14.51 -3.61
CA ASP A 315 6.74 -14.82 -2.19
C ASP A 315 7.56 -13.80 -1.40
N LYS A 316 7.13 -13.49 -0.17
CA LYS A 316 7.94 -12.64 0.73
C LYS A 316 9.32 -13.24 0.95
N LYS A 317 9.40 -14.57 1.13
CA LYS A 317 10.65 -15.30 1.24
C LYS A 317 11.12 -15.72 -0.15
N GLN A 318 12.23 -15.15 -0.57
CA GLN A 318 12.87 -15.40 -1.86
C GLN A 318 13.70 -16.69 -1.81
N GLU A 319 14.06 -17.24 -2.98
CA GLU A 319 14.82 -18.50 -3.10
C GLU A 319 16.22 -18.42 -2.49
N ASP A 320 16.82 -17.22 -2.46
CA ASP A 320 18.11 -16.95 -1.80
C ASP A 320 18.00 -16.90 -0.26
N GLY A 321 16.82 -17.18 0.29
CA GLY A 321 16.52 -17.19 1.71
C GLY A 321 16.26 -15.81 2.30
N LYS A 322 16.32 -14.73 1.49
CA LYS A 322 16.05 -13.38 1.96
C LYS A 322 14.56 -13.04 1.93
N ILE A 323 14.18 -12.02 2.69
CA ILE A 323 12.77 -11.63 2.87
C ILE A 323 12.56 -10.21 2.38
N VAL A 324 11.72 -10.02 1.37
CA VAL A 324 11.30 -8.69 0.91
C VAL A 324 10.20 -8.20 1.86
N ASP A 325 10.47 -7.10 2.57
CA ASP A 325 9.57 -6.59 3.60
C ASP A 325 8.29 -6.02 2.98
N HIS A 326 8.45 -5.05 2.07
CA HIS A 326 7.34 -4.35 1.42
C HIS A 326 7.56 -4.31 -0.09
N LEU A 327 6.59 -4.79 -0.83
CA LEU A 327 6.58 -4.69 -2.28
C LEU A 327 5.19 -4.29 -2.74
N TYR A 328 5.11 -3.36 -3.68
CA TYR A 328 3.86 -2.97 -4.27
C TYR A 328 3.98 -2.51 -5.72
N THR A 329 2.84 -2.55 -6.41
CA THR A 329 2.71 -1.97 -7.76
C THR A 329 2.15 -0.56 -7.66
N ALA A 330 2.79 0.39 -8.34
CA ALA A 330 2.28 1.76 -8.49
C ALA A 330 2.75 2.36 -9.82
N LYS A 331 2.30 3.57 -10.13
CA LYS A 331 2.63 4.26 -11.37
C LYS A 331 4.14 4.41 -11.54
N SER A 332 4.63 4.15 -12.76
CA SER A 332 6.04 4.33 -13.11
C SER A 332 6.46 5.80 -12.95
N LEU A 333 7.77 6.01 -12.75
CA LEU A 333 8.33 7.36 -12.70
C LEU A 333 8.35 8.04 -14.08
N VAL A 334 8.35 7.25 -15.16
CA VAL A 334 8.55 7.74 -16.54
C VAL A 334 7.25 7.70 -17.36
N GLU A 335 6.44 6.64 -17.21
CA GLU A 335 5.30 6.30 -18.08
C GLU A 335 4.03 7.13 -17.83
N GLY A 336 4.15 8.34 -17.27
CA GLY A 336 2.99 9.17 -16.94
C GLY A 336 1.91 8.38 -16.18
N ASP A 337 0.65 8.47 -16.61
CA ASP A 337 -0.44 7.71 -16.00
C ASP A 337 -0.78 6.38 -16.71
N THR A 338 -0.03 5.98 -17.76
CA THR A 338 -0.35 4.79 -18.56
C THR A 338 0.30 3.51 -18.02
N GLY A 339 1.46 3.61 -17.37
CA GLY A 339 2.22 2.43 -16.94
C GLY A 339 2.51 2.32 -15.43
N ASN A 340 2.90 1.12 -15.01
CA ASN A 340 3.18 0.76 -13.62
C ASN A 340 4.57 0.13 -13.48
N THR A 341 5.19 0.32 -12.32
CA THR A 341 6.43 -0.36 -11.91
C THR A 341 6.32 -0.87 -10.48
N TYR A 342 7.30 -1.66 -10.05
CA TYR A 342 7.43 -2.10 -8.67
C TYR A 342 8.11 -1.06 -7.80
N TYR A 343 7.69 -0.99 -6.55
CA TYR A 343 8.28 -0.20 -5.50
C TYR A 343 8.64 -1.13 -4.35
N ILE A 344 9.88 -1.03 -3.87
CA ILE A 344 10.41 -1.93 -2.84
C ILE A 344 10.72 -1.10 -1.60
N GLY A 345 10.14 -1.49 -0.48
CA GLY A 345 10.35 -0.88 0.81
C GLY A 345 10.98 -1.83 1.80
N ASP A 346 11.78 -1.29 2.70
CA ASP A 346 12.26 -1.95 3.91
C ASP A 346 12.01 -1.00 5.10
N SER A 347 11.49 -1.54 6.20
CA SER A 347 11.17 -0.76 7.38
C SER A 347 12.25 -0.88 8.45
N LYS A 348 12.61 0.25 9.04
CA LYS A 348 13.71 0.34 10.02
C LYS A 348 13.21 0.78 11.38
N TYR A 349 13.33 -0.14 12.33
CA TYR A 349 12.91 0.02 13.71
C TYR A 349 14.13 0.19 14.64
N TYR A 350 14.65 1.42 14.72
CA TYR A 350 15.87 1.74 15.49
C TYR A 350 15.59 2.68 16.67
N LYS A 351 16.56 2.78 17.59
CA LYS A 351 16.64 3.88 18.56
C LYS A 351 16.84 5.20 17.79
N MET A 352 16.32 6.30 18.32
CA MET A 352 16.43 7.59 17.64
C MET A 352 17.89 8.06 17.57
N GLY A 353 18.31 8.44 16.37
CA GLY A 353 19.66 8.95 16.10
C GLY A 353 20.61 7.92 15.48
N ASN A 354 20.24 6.65 15.38
CA ASN A 354 21.09 5.63 14.76
C ASN A 354 21.20 5.82 13.24
N GLU A 355 22.43 5.85 12.73
CA GLU A 355 22.71 5.90 11.28
C GLU A 355 22.37 4.55 10.60
N LEU A 356 22.05 4.60 9.30
CA LEU A 356 21.91 3.39 8.50
C LEU A 356 23.28 2.74 8.29
N GLY A 357 23.40 1.45 8.63
CA GLY A 357 24.59 0.67 8.31
C GLY A 357 24.69 0.40 6.80
N LYS A 358 25.91 0.40 6.25
CA LYS A 358 26.19 0.05 4.84
C LYS A 358 25.58 -1.30 4.43
N GLU A 359 25.57 -2.26 5.36
CA GLU A 359 24.97 -3.58 5.15
C GLU A 359 23.47 -3.52 4.80
N SER A 360 22.73 -2.58 5.41
CA SER A 360 21.30 -2.39 5.09
C SER A 360 21.12 -1.91 3.65
N VAL A 361 21.96 -0.96 3.20
CA VAL A 361 21.93 -0.46 1.81
C VAL A 361 22.23 -1.58 0.81
N TYR A 362 23.27 -2.38 1.05
CA TYR A 362 23.60 -3.53 0.18
C TYR A 362 22.51 -4.62 0.17
N LYS A 363 21.88 -4.87 1.32
CA LYS A 363 20.74 -5.79 1.44
C LYS A 363 19.59 -5.33 0.53
N GLN A 364 19.26 -4.04 0.55
CA GLN A 364 18.21 -3.47 -0.28
C GLN A 364 18.49 -3.60 -1.78
N TYR A 365 19.73 -3.38 -2.22
CA TYR A 365 20.10 -3.60 -3.62
C TYR A 365 19.98 -5.05 -4.06
N THR A 366 20.18 -6.00 -3.15
CA THR A 366 19.92 -7.41 -3.48
C THR A 366 18.43 -7.65 -3.71
N TYR A 367 17.55 -7.02 -2.93
CA TYR A 367 16.10 -7.15 -3.11
C TYR A 367 15.64 -6.66 -4.46
N ALA A 368 16.14 -5.49 -4.88
CA ALA A 368 15.87 -4.98 -6.22
C ALA A 368 16.27 -5.96 -7.32
N ARG A 369 17.47 -6.57 -7.21
CA ARG A 369 17.95 -7.55 -8.18
C ARG A 369 17.09 -8.82 -8.22
N ASN A 370 16.65 -9.32 -7.07
CA ASN A 370 15.78 -10.50 -7.01
C ASN A 370 14.41 -10.21 -7.64
N VAL A 371 13.83 -9.02 -7.39
CA VAL A 371 12.58 -8.58 -8.00
C VAL A 371 12.71 -8.47 -9.52
N ILE A 372 13.81 -7.90 -10.01
CA ILE A 372 14.10 -7.83 -11.45
C ILE A 372 14.19 -9.24 -12.04
N GLN A 373 14.93 -10.15 -11.40
CA GLN A 373 15.09 -11.52 -11.88
C GLN A 373 13.75 -12.25 -11.95
N TRP A 374 12.92 -12.16 -10.91
CA TRP A 374 11.59 -12.77 -10.88
C TRP A 374 10.70 -12.26 -12.02
N ASN A 375 10.69 -10.94 -12.27
CA ASN A 375 9.91 -10.37 -13.37
C ASN A 375 10.40 -10.93 -14.72
N LEU A 376 11.72 -11.02 -14.92
CA LEU A 376 12.30 -11.62 -16.14
C LEU A 376 11.89 -13.09 -16.30
N ASP A 377 11.92 -13.87 -15.22
CA ASP A 377 11.58 -15.30 -15.25
C ASP A 377 10.13 -15.53 -15.66
N ILE A 378 9.19 -14.67 -15.20
CA ILE A 378 7.79 -14.71 -15.66
C ILE A 378 7.70 -14.63 -17.19
N PHE A 379 8.41 -13.68 -17.81
CA PHE A 379 8.38 -13.50 -19.26
C PHE A 379 9.15 -14.59 -20.02
N ASN A 380 10.30 -15.02 -19.49
CA ASN A 380 11.09 -16.11 -20.07
C ASN A 380 10.32 -17.44 -20.09
N ASP A 381 9.42 -17.65 -19.12
CA ASP A 381 8.49 -18.78 -19.07
C ASP A 381 7.27 -18.62 -20.01
N GLY A 382 7.16 -17.50 -20.72
CA GLY A 382 6.01 -17.18 -21.58
C GLY A 382 4.73 -16.83 -20.80
N ARG A 383 4.85 -16.47 -19.52
CA ARG A 383 3.73 -16.04 -18.68
C ARG A 383 3.56 -14.51 -18.72
N ILE A 384 2.38 -14.04 -18.34
CA ILE A 384 2.07 -12.61 -18.26
C ILE A 384 1.87 -12.25 -16.78
N PRO A 385 2.54 -11.21 -16.26
CA PRO A 385 2.35 -10.78 -14.89
C PRO A 385 0.93 -10.23 -14.67
N SER A 386 0.32 -10.61 -13.56
CA SER A 386 -0.99 -10.12 -13.10
C SER A 386 -1.04 -8.60 -12.90
N SER A 387 0.10 -7.99 -12.55
CA SER A 387 0.26 -6.54 -12.35
C SER A 387 0.36 -5.77 -13.67
N GLY A 388 0.62 -6.46 -14.78
CA GLY A 388 0.94 -5.86 -16.07
C GLY A 388 2.33 -5.20 -16.13
N VAL A 389 3.16 -5.32 -15.09
CA VAL A 389 4.49 -4.70 -15.04
C VAL A 389 5.49 -5.48 -15.88
N LYS A 390 6.10 -4.82 -16.86
CA LYS A 390 7.24 -5.33 -17.62
C LYS A 390 8.44 -4.43 -17.37
N LEU A 391 9.48 -4.95 -16.72
CA LEU A 391 10.63 -4.13 -16.36
C LEU A 391 11.61 -3.93 -17.51
N ARG A 392 11.87 -4.95 -18.32
CA ARG A 392 12.79 -4.87 -19.46
C ARG A 392 12.03 -4.54 -20.73
N ASP A 393 12.50 -3.54 -21.45
CA ASP A 393 12.07 -3.25 -22.81
C ASP A 393 12.73 -4.19 -23.83
N ASP A 394 11.96 -4.71 -24.79
CA ASP A 394 12.47 -5.67 -25.78
C ASP A 394 13.25 -4.98 -26.90
N GLU A 395 12.92 -3.72 -27.22
CA GLU A 395 13.54 -2.97 -28.32
C GLU A 395 14.88 -2.35 -27.91
N THR A 396 14.93 -1.71 -26.74
CA THR A 396 16.13 -0.97 -26.27
C THR A 396 17.00 -1.74 -25.30
N GLU A 397 16.50 -2.86 -24.76
CA GLU A 397 17.05 -3.56 -23.59
C GLU A 397 17.18 -2.68 -22.33
N GLY A 398 16.53 -1.51 -22.33
CA GLY A 398 16.44 -0.63 -21.17
C GLY A 398 15.52 -1.21 -20.09
N TYR A 399 15.79 -0.84 -18.85
CA TYR A 399 15.01 -1.25 -17.69
C TYR A 399 14.22 -0.07 -17.11
N ASN A 400 12.96 -0.33 -16.77
CA ASN A 400 12.14 0.59 -16.00
C ASN A 400 12.77 0.82 -14.63
N ILE A 401 12.59 2.04 -14.10
CA ILE A 401 13.18 2.40 -12.81
C ILE A 401 12.37 1.72 -11.70
N ILE A 402 13.09 1.10 -10.75
CA ILE A 402 12.52 0.50 -9.54
C ILE A 402 12.91 1.35 -8.34
N PRO A 403 11.97 2.13 -7.79
CA PRO A 403 12.20 2.85 -6.55
C PRO A 403 12.42 1.90 -5.37
N ASN A 404 13.53 2.09 -4.66
CA ASN A 404 13.74 1.47 -3.36
C ASN A 404 13.69 2.53 -2.26
N PHE A 405 13.09 2.23 -1.12
CA PHE A 405 13.08 3.16 -0.01
C PHE A 405 13.17 2.48 1.37
N PHE A 406 13.81 3.18 2.30
CA PHE A 406 13.72 2.88 3.73
C PHE A 406 12.66 3.75 4.38
N ILE A 407 11.85 3.15 5.25
CA ILE A 407 10.94 3.86 6.14
C ILE A 407 11.41 3.66 7.58
N SER A 408 11.99 4.70 8.16
CA SER A 408 12.42 4.70 9.56
C SER A 408 11.37 5.31 10.47
N ALA A 409 11.15 4.68 11.62
CA ALA A 409 10.34 5.27 12.68
C ALA A 409 11.07 6.46 13.33
N THR A 410 10.37 7.58 13.49
CA THR A 410 10.76 8.72 14.31
C THR A 410 9.61 9.14 15.22
N MET A 411 9.82 10.09 16.12
CA MET A 411 8.76 10.62 16.98
C MET A 411 8.98 12.11 17.14
N ASP A 412 7.88 12.86 17.07
CA ASP A 412 7.84 14.27 17.44
C ASP A 412 7.90 14.40 18.98
N GLY A 413 8.62 15.42 19.46
CA GLY A 413 8.65 15.77 20.88
C GLY A 413 7.30 16.23 21.44
N LYS A 414 6.30 16.47 20.59
CA LYS A 414 4.93 16.85 20.99
C LYS A 414 3.96 15.68 21.14
N PHE A 415 4.40 14.44 20.93
CA PHE A 415 3.56 13.23 21.05
C PHE A 415 2.29 13.25 20.18
N ASP A 416 2.35 13.85 18.99
CA ASP A 416 1.19 13.97 18.10
C ASP A 416 0.92 12.66 17.35
N TYR A 417 -0.34 12.23 17.35
CA TYR A 417 -0.84 11.05 16.62
C TYR A 417 -1.55 11.44 15.31
N GLY A 418 -1.85 12.72 15.09
CA GLY A 418 -2.64 13.22 13.97
C GLY A 418 -1.82 13.60 12.74
N ASN A 419 -0.52 13.83 12.91
CA ASN A 419 0.38 14.20 11.81
C ASN A 419 1.32 13.05 11.44
N ASP A 420 1.39 12.72 10.15
CA ASP A 420 2.30 11.69 9.64
C ASP A 420 3.78 12.12 9.71
N ASP A 421 4.03 13.43 9.65
CA ASP A 421 5.36 14.07 9.59
C ASP A 421 6.35 13.32 8.69
N ILE A 422 5.85 12.74 7.60
CA ILE A 422 6.70 11.95 6.72
C ILE A 422 7.59 12.88 5.92
N LYS A 423 8.90 12.71 6.06
CA LYS A 423 9.89 13.56 5.42
C LYS A 423 11.14 12.78 5.04
N GLU A 424 11.90 13.35 4.13
CA GLU A 424 13.27 12.90 3.88
C GLU A 424 14.04 12.91 5.21
N THR A 425 14.87 11.88 5.43
CA THR A 425 15.66 11.88 6.66
C THR A 425 16.70 13.01 6.64
N ASP A 426 16.94 13.60 7.81
CA ASP A 426 17.96 14.65 8.01
C ASP A 426 19.38 14.04 8.21
N ARG A 427 19.54 12.72 8.03
CA ARG A 427 20.83 12.00 8.18
C ARG A 427 21.79 12.34 7.03
N LYS A 428 23.10 12.21 7.28
CA LYS A 428 24.20 12.59 6.36
C LYS A 428 24.05 12.10 4.91
N SER A 429 23.42 10.95 4.72
CA SER A 429 23.04 10.45 3.39
C SER A 429 21.63 9.87 3.46
N ASN A 430 20.72 10.54 2.74
CA ASN A 430 19.31 10.17 2.62
C ASN A 430 18.96 9.62 1.22
N ARG A 431 19.96 9.59 0.32
CA ARG A 431 19.86 9.15 -1.07
C ARG A 431 21.11 8.35 -1.44
N TYR A 432 20.91 7.21 -2.08
CA TYR A 432 21.98 6.34 -2.53
C TYR A 432 21.68 5.88 -3.96
N MET A 433 22.67 5.99 -4.83
CA MET A 433 22.61 5.45 -6.19
C MET A 433 23.79 4.50 -6.39
N SER A 434 23.49 3.23 -6.64
CA SER A 434 24.48 2.26 -7.09
C SER A 434 24.40 2.17 -8.61
N LYS A 435 25.54 2.31 -9.28
CA LYS A 435 25.64 2.23 -10.74
C LYS A 435 26.84 1.37 -11.14
N GLN A 436 26.65 0.53 -12.13
CA GLN A 436 27.75 -0.17 -12.80
C GLN A 436 28.40 0.68 -13.89
N PHE A 437 27.59 1.46 -14.61
CA PHE A 437 28.01 2.31 -15.71
C PHE A 437 27.53 3.73 -15.49
N ASP A 438 28.40 4.71 -15.75
CA ASP A 438 28.03 6.11 -15.70
C ASP A 438 27.03 6.47 -16.79
N ASN A 439 26.14 7.42 -16.49
CA ASN A 439 25.20 7.98 -17.44
C ASN A 439 24.31 6.89 -18.09
N ARG A 440 23.79 5.96 -17.30
CA ARG A 440 22.82 4.94 -17.72
C ARG A 440 21.73 4.73 -16.67
N LEU A 441 20.71 5.59 -16.67
CA LEU A 441 19.62 5.51 -15.69
C LEU A 441 18.74 4.26 -15.86
N TYR A 442 18.49 3.85 -17.12
CA TYR A 442 17.67 2.70 -17.48
C TYR A 442 18.49 1.42 -17.59
N ASP A 443 19.61 1.32 -16.85
CA ASP A 443 20.40 0.11 -16.76
C ASP A 443 19.87 -0.77 -15.62
N ARG A 444 19.88 -2.08 -15.84
CA ARG A 444 19.49 -3.08 -14.81
C ARG A 444 20.25 -2.87 -13.50
N ASP A 445 21.52 -2.49 -13.58
CA ASP A 445 22.41 -2.33 -12.44
C ASP A 445 22.49 -0.88 -11.94
N THR A 446 21.55 -0.02 -12.36
CA THR A 446 21.32 1.31 -11.76
C THR A 446 20.20 1.23 -10.73
N LEU A 447 20.59 1.19 -9.45
CA LEU A 447 19.69 0.97 -8.33
C LEU A 447 19.60 2.22 -7.45
N LEU A 448 18.38 2.75 -7.34
CA LEU A 448 18.07 3.94 -6.54
C LEU A 448 17.53 3.55 -5.18
N LEU A 449 17.99 4.23 -4.13
CA LEU A 449 17.52 4.03 -2.77
C LEU A 449 17.35 5.36 -2.03
N PHE A 450 16.17 5.52 -1.45
CA PHE A 450 15.72 6.72 -0.78
C PHE A 450 15.42 6.45 0.69
N HIS A 451 15.54 7.44 1.56
CA HIS A 451 15.32 7.23 2.99
C HIS A 451 14.38 8.28 3.58
N TYR A 452 13.24 7.78 4.06
CA TYR A 452 12.19 8.54 4.73
C TYR A 452 12.13 8.23 6.21
N ASP A 453 11.84 9.26 6.99
CA ASP A 453 11.43 9.16 8.39
C ASP A 453 9.90 9.35 8.46
N VAL A 454 9.23 8.57 9.32
CA VAL A 454 7.78 8.66 9.55
C VAL A 454 7.48 8.71 11.04
N ASN A 455 6.50 9.52 11.43
CA ASN A 455 6.03 9.56 12.81
C ASN A 455 5.46 8.19 13.23
N PHE A 456 6.18 7.52 14.13
CA PHE A 456 5.84 6.23 14.70
C PHE A 456 4.46 6.22 15.35
N LEU A 457 4.10 7.29 16.07
CA LEU A 457 2.82 7.39 16.77
C LEU A 457 1.65 7.41 15.77
N PHE A 458 1.81 8.16 14.69
CA PHE A 458 0.83 8.23 13.61
C PHE A 458 0.60 6.85 12.97
N VAL A 459 1.65 6.20 12.46
CA VAL A 459 1.51 4.90 11.78
C VAL A 459 1.00 3.81 12.73
N LEU A 460 1.44 3.82 13.99
CA LEU A 460 0.95 2.92 15.02
C LEU A 460 -0.55 3.09 15.23
N SER A 461 -1.03 4.33 15.40
CA SER A 461 -2.45 4.61 15.64
C SER A 461 -3.32 4.32 14.43
N LEU A 462 -2.86 4.66 13.22
CA LEU A 462 -3.57 4.40 11.97
C LEU A 462 -3.75 2.89 11.73
N TYR A 463 -2.72 2.11 12.02
CA TYR A 463 -2.79 0.65 11.98
C TYR A 463 -3.72 0.10 13.06
N ALA A 464 -3.50 0.50 14.32
CA ALA A 464 -4.22 -0.01 15.49
C ALA A 464 -5.73 0.32 15.50
N LYS A 465 -6.13 1.45 14.88
CA LYS A 465 -7.54 1.78 14.64
C LYS A 465 -8.24 0.75 13.75
N ASN A 466 -7.49 0.09 12.86
CA ASN A 466 -7.98 -0.90 11.91
C ASN A 466 -9.13 -0.39 11.02
N ASN A 467 -9.07 0.88 10.62
CA ASN A 467 -10.03 1.47 9.69
C ASN A 467 -9.50 1.37 8.25
N GLY A 468 -9.98 0.38 7.51
CA GLY A 468 -9.52 0.14 6.14
C GLY A 468 -9.75 1.31 5.17
N GLY A 469 -10.72 2.20 5.45
CA GLY A 469 -10.94 3.41 4.65
C GLY A 469 -9.84 4.45 4.84
N GLU A 470 -9.49 4.76 6.10
CA GLU A 470 -8.40 5.69 6.44
C GLU A 470 -7.05 5.16 5.95
N GLN A 471 -6.79 3.86 6.15
CA GLN A 471 -5.56 3.20 5.70
C GLN A 471 -5.39 3.28 4.19
N ARG A 472 -6.44 2.97 3.40
CA ARG A 472 -6.38 3.09 1.92
C ARG A 472 -6.18 4.51 1.44
N ASN A 473 -6.82 5.48 2.09
CA ASN A 473 -6.66 6.89 1.72
C ASN A 473 -5.21 7.35 1.97
N TRP A 474 -4.66 7.04 3.15
CA TRP A 474 -3.27 7.35 3.47
C TRP A 474 -2.29 6.63 2.54
N LYS A 475 -2.50 5.33 2.28
CA LYS A 475 -1.72 4.52 1.32
C LYS A 475 -1.66 5.16 -0.06
N GLY A 476 -2.78 5.64 -0.58
CA GLY A 476 -2.83 6.35 -1.86
C GLY A 476 -2.10 7.70 -1.84
N LYS A 477 -2.25 8.48 -0.76
CA LYS A 477 -1.55 9.76 -0.55
C LYS A 477 -0.04 9.55 -0.52
N ILE A 478 0.45 8.59 0.25
CA ILE A 478 1.89 8.40 0.45
C ILE A 478 2.60 7.84 -0.79
N ARG A 479 1.98 6.88 -1.49
CA ARG A 479 2.54 6.37 -2.76
C ARG A 479 2.69 7.48 -3.81
N LYS A 480 1.72 8.39 -3.90
CA LYS A 480 1.81 9.57 -4.78
C LYS A 480 2.94 10.51 -4.36
N LYS A 481 3.07 10.77 -3.06
CA LYS A 481 4.14 11.62 -2.51
C LYS A 481 5.53 11.06 -2.84
N PHE A 482 5.76 9.77 -2.58
CA PHE A 482 7.02 9.10 -2.92
C PHE A 482 7.34 9.22 -4.40
N ARG A 483 6.36 8.94 -5.28
CA ARG A 483 6.54 9.10 -6.72
C ARG A 483 6.99 10.51 -7.10
N SER A 484 6.28 11.54 -6.62
CA SER A 484 6.58 12.93 -6.98
C SER A 484 7.93 13.43 -6.46
N GLU A 485 8.31 13.02 -5.25
CA GLU A 485 9.61 13.41 -4.66
C GLU A 485 10.76 12.74 -5.42
N ILE A 486 10.60 11.47 -5.78
CA ILE A 486 11.60 10.73 -6.55
C ILE A 486 11.74 11.29 -7.97
N GLN A 487 10.65 11.64 -8.63
CA GLN A 487 10.71 12.33 -9.93
C GLN A 487 11.46 13.65 -9.82
N THR A 488 11.16 14.46 -8.80
CA THR A 488 11.83 15.74 -8.57
C THR A 488 13.34 15.56 -8.42
N TRP A 489 13.77 14.54 -7.67
CA TRP A 489 15.19 14.24 -7.48
C TRP A 489 15.88 13.74 -8.74
N LEU A 490 15.25 12.82 -9.46
CA LEU A 490 15.82 12.36 -10.73
C LEU A 490 16.02 13.51 -11.70
N GLN A 491 15.10 14.47 -11.74
CA GLN A 491 15.24 15.67 -12.56
C GLN A 491 16.32 16.65 -12.08
N GLN A 492 16.84 16.51 -10.85
CA GLN A 492 18.00 17.28 -10.40
C GLN A 492 19.28 16.73 -11.03
N ASP A 493 19.44 15.41 -11.04
CA ASP A 493 20.66 14.72 -11.48
C ASP A 493 20.67 14.41 -12.99
N PHE A 494 19.50 14.17 -13.58
CA PHE A 494 19.33 13.78 -14.98
C PHE A 494 18.48 14.78 -15.76
N GLN A 495 18.78 14.88 -17.04
CA GLN A 495 18.01 15.60 -18.03
C GLN A 495 17.22 14.58 -18.85
N PHE A 496 15.91 14.81 -18.97
CA PHE A 496 15.00 13.88 -19.63
C PHE A 496 14.52 14.42 -20.98
N TYR A 497 14.45 13.54 -21.96
CA TYR A 497 13.99 13.84 -23.30
C TYR A 497 13.01 12.76 -23.77
N ALA A 498 12.03 13.18 -24.56
CA ALA A 498 11.21 12.30 -25.39
C ALA A 498 11.78 12.29 -26.82
N MET A 499 11.86 11.11 -27.41
CA MET A 499 12.39 10.90 -28.76
C MET A 499 11.38 10.14 -29.61
N LYS A 500 11.21 10.57 -30.86
CA LYS A 500 10.40 9.89 -31.87
C LYS A 500 11.25 9.63 -33.12
N PRO A 501 11.30 8.41 -33.68
CA PRO A 501 12.08 8.12 -34.87
C PRO A 501 11.51 8.89 -36.06
N ARG A 502 12.39 9.32 -36.97
CA ARG A 502 11.96 9.87 -38.25
C ARG A 502 11.39 8.74 -39.13
N PRO A 503 10.50 9.04 -40.10
CA PRO A 503 9.79 8.02 -40.88
C PRO A 503 10.69 6.98 -41.58
N THR A 504 11.94 7.33 -41.90
CA THR A 504 12.90 6.47 -42.60
C THR A 504 13.77 5.62 -41.68
N VAL A 505 13.60 5.69 -40.37
CA VAL A 505 14.51 5.07 -39.40
C VAL A 505 13.94 3.76 -38.87
N ASN A 506 14.67 2.68 -39.11
CA ASN A 506 14.44 1.40 -38.42
C ASN A 506 15.05 1.49 -37.01
N VAL A 507 14.20 1.55 -35.99
CA VAL A 507 14.63 1.69 -34.59
C VAL A 507 15.51 0.53 -34.16
N LYS A 508 15.08 -0.70 -34.44
CA LYS A 508 15.78 -1.92 -34.02
C LYS A 508 17.19 -1.97 -34.59
N GLU A 509 17.32 -1.73 -35.89
CA GLU A 509 18.63 -1.68 -36.57
C GLU A 509 19.51 -0.54 -36.01
N TYR A 510 18.91 0.62 -35.72
CA TYR A 510 19.63 1.74 -35.14
C TYR A 510 20.17 1.42 -33.75
N VAL A 511 19.34 0.83 -32.88
CA VAL A 511 19.71 0.42 -31.51
C VAL A 511 20.81 -0.64 -31.56
N GLU A 512 20.69 -1.66 -32.44
CA GLU A 512 21.72 -2.69 -32.59
C GLU A 512 23.07 -2.10 -33.07
N THR A 513 23.02 -1.17 -34.03
CA THR A 513 24.24 -0.52 -34.57
C THR A 513 24.89 0.42 -33.55
N HIS A 514 24.09 1.16 -32.78
CA HIS A 514 24.56 2.16 -31.80
C HIS A 514 24.50 1.65 -30.36
N PHE A 515 24.38 0.33 -30.16
CA PHE A 515 24.06 -0.30 -28.88
C PHE A 515 24.89 0.23 -27.71
N ARG A 516 26.21 0.31 -27.87
CA ARG A 516 27.12 0.82 -26.82
C ARG A 516 26.85 2.26 -26.40
N GLN A 517 26.30 3.08 -27.29
CA GLN A 517 26.04 4.51 -27.05
C GLN A 517 24.69 4.73 -26.36
N VAL A 518 23.68 3.91 -26.69
CA VAL A 518 22.29 4.09 -26.26
C VAL A 518 21.85 3.16 -25.13
N LEU A 519 22.52 2.02 -24.93
CA LEU A 519 22.17 1.03 -23.91
C LEU A 519 22.10 1.68 -22.52
N GLY A 520 21.00 1.44 -21.81
CA GLY A 520 20.74 1.95 -20.46
C GLY A 520 20.49 3.45 -20.39
N LYS A 521 20.52 4.18 -21.52
CA LYS A 521 20.12 5.60 -21.62
C LYS A 521 18.73 5.78 -22.20
N VAL A 522 18.31 4.82 -23.03
CA VAL A 522 17.01 4.83 -23.72
C VAL A 522 16.13 3.73 -23.14
N TYR A 523 14.85 4.02 -23.00
CA TYR A 523 13.79 3.10 -22.58
C TYR A 523 12.53 3.41 -23.40
N THR A 524 11.64 2.42 -23.59
CA THR A 524 10.36 2.58 -24.31
C THR A 524 9.17 2.50 -23.35
N PRO A 525 8.91 3.57 -22.57
CA PRO A 525 7.88 3.57 -21.51
C PRO A 525 6.44 3.62 -22.04
N PHE A 526 6.22 4.06 -23.28
CA PHE A 526 4.90 4.52 -23.72
C PHE A 526 4.16 3.44 -24.52
N GLU A 527 2.82 3.46 -24.47
CA GLU A 527 1.97 2.54 -25.26
C GLU A 527 2.25 2.67 -26.77
N GLU A 528 2.58 3.88 -27.23
CA GLU A 528 3.08 4.13 -28.57
C GLU A 528 4.54 3.66 -28.67
N GLN A 529 4.75 2.51 -29.30
CA GLN A 529 6.09 1.92 -29.53
C GLN A 529 7.03 2.81 -30.37
N ASP A 530 6.56 3.94 -30.90
CA ASP A 530 7.37 4.92 -31.61
C ASP A 530 7.84 6.10 -30.73
N ILE A 531 7.61 6.07 -29.40
CA ILE A 531 8.09 7.10 -28.48
C ILE A 531 9.03 6.49 -27.44
N PHE A 532 10.21 7.09 -27.31
CA PHE A 532 11.27 6.66 -26.41
C PHE A 532 11.58 7.73 -25.38
N SER A 533 11.94 7.32 -24.16
CA SER A 533 12.52 8.20 -23.16
C SER A 533 14.05 8.08 -23.17
N LEU A 534 14.73 9.22 -23.16
CA LEU A 534 16.17 9.33 -23.03
C LEU A 534 16.49 10.06 -21.73
N ALA A 535 17.33 9.46 -20.89
CA ALA A 535 17.81 10.05 -19.64
C ALA A 535 19.34 10.24 -19.70
N LEU A 536 19.79 11.49 -19.51
CA LEU A 536 21.20 11.86 -19.57
C LEU A 536 21.66 12.52 -18.25
N ASP A 537 22.72 12.01 -17.66
CA ASP A 537 23.33 12.54 -16.44
C ASP A 537 23.88 13.95 -16.70
N LYS A 538 23.45 14.95 -15.93
CA LYS A 538 23.82 16.36 -16.14
C LYS A 538 25.30 16.64 -15.91
N SER A 539 26.02 15.75 -15.23
CA SER A 539 27.47 15.88 -15.03
C SER A 539 28.28 15.60 -16.31
N ASP A 540 27.72 14.87 -17.27
CA ASP A 540 28.39 14.33 -18.46
C ASP A 540 28.18 15.21 -19.73
N LYS A 541 28.14 16.54 -19.56
CA LYS A 541 27.67 17.52 -20.57
C LYS A 541 28.25 17.34 -21.98
N GLU A 542 29.57 17.26 -22.12
CA GLU A 542 30.22 17.17 -23.43
C GLU A 542 29.83 15.91 -24.21
N LYS A 543 29.77 14.76 -23.51
CA LYS A 543 29.34 13.49 -24.12
C LYS A 543 27.85 13.52 -24.49
N ASN A 544 27.04 14.20 -23.67
CA ASN A 544 25.62 14.33 -23.91
C ASN A 544 25.34 15.18 -25.16
N GLU A 545 26.06 16.28 -25.37
CA GLU A 545 25.92 17.12 -26.57
C GLU A 545 26.26 16.35 -27.85
N VAL A 546 27.34 15.58 -27.85
CA VAL A 546 27.72 14.72 -28.98
C VAL A 546 26.65 13.66 -29.26
N LEU A 547 26.13 13.01 -28.22
CA LEU A 547 25.10 11.98 -28.35
C LEU A 547 23.78 12.57 -28.87
N LEU A 548 23.35 13.73 -28.37
CA LEU A 548 22.14 14.41 -28.82
C LEU A 548 22.25 14.86 -30.28
N ALA A 549 23.43 15.32 -30.71
CA ALA A 549 23.68 15.68 -32.11
C ALA A 549 23.60 14.46 -33.04
N GLU A 550 24.12 13.30 -32.61
CA GLU A 550 24.05 12.06 -33.38
C GLU A 550 22.62 11.52 -33.45
N LEU A 551 21.95 11.42 -32.30
CA LEU A 551 20.55 10.97 -32.22
C LEU A 551 19.63 11.90 -33.03
N GLY A 552 19.88 13.21 -33.03
CA GLY A 552 19.07 14.20 -33.76
C GLY A 552 19.03 14.02 -35.28
N LYS A 553 19.99 13.28 -35.86
CA LYS A 553 19.98 12.89 -37.28
C LYS A 553 18.85 11.90 -37.59
N SER A 554 18.60 10.96 -36.68
CA SER A 554 17.65 9.87 -36.86
C SER A 554 16.33 10.07 -36.09
N PHE A 555 16.34 10.87 -35.02
CA PHE A 555 15.21 11.07 -34.13
C PHE A 555 14.84 12.55 -34.01
N VAL A 556 13.56 12.82 -33.78
CA VAL A 556 13.08 14.10 -33.26
C VAL A 556 13.15 14.04 -31.74
N ILE A 557 14.02 14.86 -31.15
CA ILE A 557 14.27 14.89 -29.70
C ILE A 557 13.70 16.18 -29.12
N ARG A 558 12.97 16.06 -28.02
CA ARG A 558 12.43 17.19 -27.25
C ARG A 558 12.65 16.95 -25.77
N GLU A 559 12.97 18.00 -25.03
CA GLU A 559 13.03 17.93 -23.57
C GLU A 559 11.64 17.59 -23.04
N CYS A 560 11.58 16.65 -22.09
CA CYS A 560 10.33 16.14 -21.54
C CYS A 560 10.56 15.79 -20.08
N GLU A 561 9.96 16.55 -19.17
CA GLU A 561 10.03 16.31 -17.73
C GLU A 561 9.27 15.02 -17.35
N LEU A 562 9.77 14.32 -16.33
CA LEU A 562 9.12 13.15 -15.76
C LEU A 562 7.70 13.49 -15.28
N GLY A 563 6.73 12.71 -15.73
CA GLY A 563 5.31 12.92 -15.41
C GLY A 563 4.57 13.82 -16.40
N THR A 564 5.25 14.39 -17.39
CA THR A 564 4.62 15.05 -18.54
C THR A 564 4.27 14.00 -19.60
N ASP A 565 3.13 14.16 -20.29
CA ASP A 565 2.81 13.32 -21.44
C ASP A 565 3.76 13.69 -22.60
N PRO A 566 4.54 12.74 -23.16
CA PRO A 566 5.42 13.02 -24.29
C PRO A 566 4.68 13.54 -25.53
N LYS A 567 3.36 13.27 -25.66
CA LYS A 567 2.53 13.76 -26.77
C LYS A 567 2.35 15.27 -26.75
N ASP A 568 2.51 15.91 -25.59
CA ASP A 568 2.40 17.36 -25.46
C ASP A 568 3.62 18.10 -26.04
N VAL A 569 4.78 17.43 -26.08
CA VAL A 569 6.05 18.03 -26.52
C VAL A 569 6.52 17.55 -27.90
N LEU A 570 6.12 16.34 -28.30
CA LEU A 570 6.45 15.78 -29.60
C LEU A 570 5.42 16.19 -30.68
N PRO A 571 5.84 16.35 -31.94
CA PRO A 571 4.91 16.64 -33.02
C PRO A 571 3.90 15.50 -33.20
N ALA A 572 2.64 15.86 -33.49
CA ALA A 572 1.62 14.89 -33.86
C ALA A 572 2.08 14.04 -35.06
N LYS A 573 1.71 12.76 -35.06
CA LYS A 573 2.07 11.83 -36.13
C LYS A 573 1.58 12.40 -37.46
N GLU A 574 2.49 12.63 -38.41
CA GLU A 574 2.09 13.01 -39.78
C GLU A 574 1.30 11.84 -40.38
N SER A 575 -0.02 11.95 -40.36
CA SER A 575 -0.95 11.05 -41.03
C SER A 575 -0.69 11.13 -42.54
N GLY A 576 0.13 10.21 -43.06
CA GLY A 576 0.48 10.14 -44.48
C GLY A 576 1.89 9.63 -44.81
N ALA A 577 2.77 9.42 -43.82
CA ALA A 577 4.10 8.89 -44.10
C ALA A 577 4.05 7.37 -44.36
N MET A 578 4.33 6.97 -45.62
CA MET A 578 4.52 5.57 -46.00
C MET A 578 5.60 4.89 -45.14
N PRO A 579 5.46 3.59 -44.84
CA PRO A 579 6.49 2.84 -44.13
C PRO A 579 7.83 2.92 -44.87
N ALA A 580 8.94 3.01 -44.12
CA ALA A 580 10.29 3.02 -44.67
C ALA A 580 10.50 1.82 -45.59
N MET A 581 10.90 2.07 -46.83
CA MET A 581 11.19 1.00 -47.78
C MET A 581 12.51 0.31 -47.42
N PRO A 582 12.56 -1.04 -47.40
CA PRO A 582 13.79 -1.77 -47.18
C PRO A 582 14.80 -1.48 -48.30
N GLY A 583 16.11 -1.55 -47.98
CA GLY A 583 17.20 -1.15 -48.89
C GLY A 583 17.29 -1.93 -50.22
N ASP A 584 16.50 -2.99 -50.39
CA ASP A 584 16.36 -3.81 -51.58
C ASP A 584 15.06 -3.56 -52.37
N ALA A 585 14.35 -2.47 -52.10
CA ALA A 585 13.04 -2.15 -52.71
C ALA A 585 13.04 -2.07 -54.25
N GLY A 586 14.20 -1.89 -54.88
CA GLY A 586 14.39 -1.92 -56.34
C GLY A 586 14.57 -3.32 -56.94
N GLU A 587 14.83 -4.35 -56.14
CA GLU A 587 15.00 -5.73 -56.60
C GLU A 587 13.65 -6.38 -56.94
N LYS A 588 13.62 -7.22 -57.98
CA LYS A 588 12.42 -8.00 -58.33
C LYS A 588 12.31 -9.21 -57.40
N ASN A 589 11.80 -9.02 -56.19
CA ASN A 589 11.69 -10.05 -55.15
C ASN A 589 10.26 -10.22 -54.58
N VAL A 590 9.28 -9.49 -55.13
CA VAL A 590 7.86 -9.57 -54.75
C VAL A 590 7.11 -10.44 -55.75
N PHE A 591 6.56 -11.55 -55.29
CA PHE A 591 5.77 -12.47 -56.11
C PHE A 591 4.28 -12.13 -56.02
N THR A 592 3.62 -11.99 -57.17
CA THR A 592 2.21 -11.58 -57.20
C THR A 592 1.28 -12.79 -57.31
N CYS A 593 0.17 -12.78 -56.59
CA CYS A 593 -0.79 -13.88 -56.64
C CYS A 593 -2.23 -13.41 -56.59
N LEU A 594 -3.17 -14.25 -57.01
CA LEU A 594 -4.61 -13.95 -56.97
C LEU A 594 -5.28 -14.82 -55.90
N VAL A 595 -6.03 -14.19 -55.01
CA VAL A 595 -6.92 -14.86 -54.06
C VAL A 595 -8.35 -14.55 -54.48
N ARG A 596 -9.03 -15.52 -55.10
CA ARG A 596 -10.38 -15.34 -55.64
C ARG A 596 -11.38 -15.31 -54.49
N LYS A 597 -12.51 -14.64 -54.67
CA LYS A 597 -13.62 -14.65 -53.69
C LYS A 597 -14.17 -16.06 -53.41
N THR A 598 -13.91 -17.00 -54.32
CA THR A 598 -14.30 -18.40 -54.23
C THR A 598 -13.30 -19.28 -53.48
N ASP A 599 -12.10 -18.77 -53.17
CA ASP A 599 -11.05 -19.57 -52.54
C ASP A 599 -11.33 -19.72 -51.04
N GLU A 600 -11.09 -20.90 -50.46
CA GLU A 600 -11.33 -21.17 -49.03
C GLU A 600 -10.58 -20.22 -48.10
N ASN A 601 -9.39 -19.78 -48.52
CA ASN A 601 -8.55 -18.87 -47.75
C ASN A 601 -8.91 -17.38 -47.94
N PHE A 602 -9.90 -17.05 -48.78
CA PHE A 602 -10.24 -15.65 -49.09
C PHE A 602 -10.48 -14.81 -47.84
N LYS A 603 -11.28 -15.33 -46.89
CA LYS A 603 -11.58 -14.64 -45.63
C LYS A 603 -10.33 -14.39 -44.79
N ALA A 604 -9.41 -15.36 -44.75
CA ALA A 604 -8.16 -15.21 -44.01
C ALA A 604 -7.27 -14.11 -44.61
N PHE A 605 -7.21 -13.99 -45.94
CA PHE A 605 -6.46 -12.92 -46.59
C PHE A 605 -7.13 -11.55 -46.46
N ALA A 606 -8.46 -11.49 -46.52
CA ALA A 606 -9.23 -10.25 -46.31
C ALA A 606 -9.14 -9.71 -44.87
N GLU A 607 -8.89 -10.57 -43.89
CA GLU A 607 -8.67 -10.22 -42.47
C GLU A 607 -7.18 -10.14 -42.09
N HIS A 608 -6.26 -10.10 -43.06
CA HIS A 608 -4.80 -10.02 -42.86
C HIS A 608 -4.19 -11.18 -42.03
N ARG A 609 -4.81 -12.35 -42.07
CA ARG A 609 -4.44 -13.57 -41.32
C ARG A 609 -4.03 -14.74 -42.22
N GLY A 610 -3.55 -14.45 -43.44
CA GLY A 610 -3.08 -15.48 -44.37
C GLY A 610 -1.86 -16.23 -43.84
N LYS A 611 -1.94 -17.55 -43.67
CA LYS A 611 -0.81 -18.39 -43.19
C LYS A 611 -0.06 -19.11 -44.31
N TYR A 612 -0.77 -19.48 -45.36
CA TYR A 612 -0.20 -20.12 -46.53
C TYR A 612 -1.00 -19.78 -47.77
N TYR A 613 -0.31 -19.70 -48.90
CA TYR A 613 -0.90 -19.57 -50.22
C TYR A 613 -0.59 -20.83 -51.03
N VAL A 614 -1.58 -21.36 -51.74
CA VAL A 614 -1.40 -22.49 -52.66
C VAL A 614 -1.67 -22.01 -54.07
N MET A 615 -0.67 -22.12 -54.95
CA MET A 615 -0.79 -21.82 -56.36
C MET A 615 -1.03 -23.11 -57.14
N GLU A 616 -2.19 -23.21 -57.79
CA GLU A 616 -2.66 -24.40 -58.52
C GLU A 616 -1.71 -24.85 -59.65
N ARG A 617 -0.82 -23.97 -60.12
CA ARG A 617 0.16 -24.23 -61.17
C ARG A 617 1.51 -23.63 -60.78
N ILE A 618 2.58 -24.39 -60.95
CA ILE A 618 3.95 -23.89 -60.75
C ILE A 618 4.28 -22.95 -61.93
N PRO A 619 4.65 -21.69 -61.67
CA PRO A 619 4.93 -20.73 -62.73
C PRO A 619 6.31 -20.98 -63.35
N SER A 620 6.47 -20.65 -64.64
CA SER A 620 7.73 -20.78 -65.38
C SER A 620 8.71 -19.62 -65.11
N ILE A 621 8.80 -19.16 -63.87
CA ILE A 621 9.68 -18.06 -63.44
C ILE A 621 10.68 -18.55 -62.40
N ASN A 622 11.79 -17.84 -62.25
CA ASN A 622 12.75 -18.15 -61.19
C ASN A 622 12.15 -17.76 -59.83
N LEU A 623 11.89 -18.75 -58.97
CA LEU A 623 11.36 -18.56 -57.62
C LEU A 623 12.47 -18.38 -56.55
N ILE A 624 13.74 -18.46 -56.96
CA ILE A 624 14.89 -18.25 -56.07
C ILE A 624 15.03 -16.76 -55.79
N GLY A 625 15.01 -16.39 -54.50
CA GLY A 625 15.18 -15.00 -54.06
C GLY A 625 13.88 -14.22 -53.82
N ILE A 626 12.71 -14.86 -53.91
CA ILE A 626 11.44 -14.24 -53.51
C ILE A 626 11.45 -14.02 -51.99
N LYS A 627 11.23 -12.77 -51.58
CA LYS A 627 11.12 -12.37 -50.17
C LYS A 627 9.70 -12.03 -49.76
N TYR A 628 8.88 -11.54 -50.70
CA TYR A 628 7.55 -11.05 -50.41
C TYR A 628 6.49 -11.66 -51.32
N LEU A 629 5.27 -11.80 -50.81
CA LEU A 629 4.08 -12.19 -51.57
C LEU A 629 3.08 -11.04 -51.56
N LEU A 630 2.66 -10.58 -52.75
CA LEU A 630 1.60 -9.59 -52.92
C LEU A 630 0.28 -10.29 -53.32
N PRO A 631 -0.66 -10.49 -52.39
CA PRO A 631 -1.94 -11.10 -52.71
C PRO A 631 -2.94 -10.07 -53.24
N MET A 632 -3.44 -10.30 -54.46
CA MET A 632 -4.62 -9.63 -55.01
C MET A 632 -5.88 -10.30 -54.45
N VAL A 633 -6.38 -9.81 -53.31
CA VAL A 633 -7.56 -10.35 -52.63
C VAL A 633 -8.82 -9.83 -53.30
N GLY A 634 -9.57 -10.72 -53.96
CA GLY A 634 -10.74 -10.33 -54.74
C GLY A 634 -10.42 -9.40 -55.91
N GLY A 635 -9.15 -9.30 -56.29
CA GLY A 635 -8.65 -8.39 -57.32
C GLY A 635 -8.10 -7.04 -56.82
N MET A 636 -8.09 -6.83 -55.50
CA MET A 636 -7.59 -5.61 -54.85
C MET A 636 -6.32 -5.89 -54.06
N ILE A 637 -5.53 -4.84 -53.77
CA ILE A 637 -4.38 -4.90 -52.85
C ILE A 637 -4.50 -3.80 -51.80
N ASP A 638 -3.96 -4.09 -50.62
CA ASP A 638 -3.77 -3.15 -49.51
C ASP A 638 -2.49 -3.43 -48.70
N GLY A 639 -1.77 -4.51 -49.02
CA GLY A 639 -0.51 -4.89 -48.39
C GLY A 639 0.09 -6.18 -48.93
N TYR A 640 1.23 -6.59 -48.37
CA TYR A 640 1.99 -7.78 -48.76
C TYR A 640 2.44 -8.60 -47.54
N TYR A 641 2.88 -9.84 -47.76
CA TYR A 641 3.36 -10.75 -46.71
C TYR A 641 4.83 -11.12 -46.90
N ASP A 642 5.53 -11.40 -45.81
CA ASP A 642 6.82 -12.07 -45.86
C ASP A 642 6.69 -13.52 -46.35
N VAL A 643 7.65 -13.97 -47.15
CA VAL A 643 7.75 -15.37 -47.58
C VAL A 643 8.75 -16.10 -46.70
N GLN A 644 8.25 -16.96 -45.82
CA GLN A 644 9.09 -17.78 -44.93
C GLN A 644 9.67 -19.00 -45.63
N ARG A 645 8.84 -19.67 -46.45
CA ARG A 645 9.23 -20.92 -47.12
C ARG A 645 8.38 -21.17 -48.34
N ILE A 646 9.02 -21.61 -49.42
CA ILE A 646 8.36 -22.11 -50.63
C ILE A 646 8.59 -23.63 -50.70
N GLY A 647 7.53 -24.37 -51.01
CA GLY A 647 7.57 -25.83 -51.17
C GLY A 647 6.62 -26.30 -52.28
N ILE A 648 6.74 -27.56 -52.65
CA ILE A 648 5.85 -28.22 -53.62
C ILE A 648 4.80 -29.00 -52.83
N THR A 649 3.54 -28.92 -53.28
CA THR A 649 2.40 -29.68 -52.76
C THR A 649 1.63 -30.30 -53.93
N GLU A 650 0.61 -31.08 -53.62
CA GLU A 650 -0.36 -31.56 -54.61
C GLU A 650 -1.69 -30.81 -54.46
N TYR A 651 -2.30 -30.41 -55.58
CA TYR A 651 -3.63 -29.83 -55.65
C TYR A 651 -4.37 -30.45 -56.84
N ASP A 652 -5.50 -31.11 -56.57
CA ASP A 652 -6.32 -31.79 -57.59
C ASP A 652 -5.53 -32.75 -58.51
N GLY A 653 -4.67 -33.58 -57.91
CA GLY A 653 -3.86 -34.57 -58.63
C GLY A 653 -2.66 -34.03 -59.39
N LYS A 654 -2.31 -32.73 -59.24
CA LYS A 654 -1.21 -32.06 -59.94
C LYS A 654 -0.27 -31.35 -58.97
N ALA A 655 1.00 -31.25 -59.37
CA ALA A 655 2.00 -30.50 -58.60
C ALA A 655 1.63 -29.00 -58.55
N ALA A 656 1.59 -28.47 -57.34
CA ALA A 656 1.22 -27.11 -57.00
C ALA A 656 2.30 -26.47 -56.10
N LEU A 657 2.34 -25.14 -56.06
CA LEU A 657 3.28 -24.42 -55.20
C LEU A 657 2.60 -24.09 -53.87
N ARG A 658 3.26 -24.35 -52.75
CA ARG A 658 2.82 -23.92 -51.41
C ARG A 658 3.81 -22.90 -50.85
N ILE A 659 3.30 -21.73 -50.50
CA ILE A 659 4.07 -20.63 -49.93
C ILE A 659 3.60 -20.44 -48.48
N ARG A 660 4.52 -20.51 -47.52
CA ARG A 660 4.26 -20.20 -46.10
C ARG A 660 4.54 -18.72 -45.87
N LEU A 661 3.59 -18.04 -45.24
CA LEU A 661 3.62 -16.60 -45.02
C LEU A 661 4.05 -16.25 -43.59
N GLY A 662 4.77 -15.14 -43.47
CA GLY A 662 5.16 -14.51 -42.22
C GLY A 662 4.26 -13.32 -41.89
N ASP A 663 4.87 -12.21 -41.48
CA ASP A 663 4.15 -11.03 -41.06
C ASP A 663 3.52 -10.30 -42.26
N TYR A 664 2.44 -9.58 -41.98
CA TYR A 664 1.71 -8.77 -42.96
C TYR A 664 2.11 -7.31 -42.85
N HIS A 665 2.38 -6.69 -44.00
CA HIS A 665 2.84 -5.32 -44.13
C HIS A 665 1.81 -4.49 -44.91
N PRO A 666 1.08 -3.57 -44.27
CA PRO A 666 0.12 -2.70 -44.96
C PRO A 666 0.85 -1.68 -45.84
N ILE A 667 0.33 -1.45 -47.04
CA ILE A 667 0.80 -0.41 -47.97
C ILE A 667 0.01 0.89 -47.73
N GLY A 668 -1.28 0.79 -47.37
CA GLY A 668 -2.13 1.92 -47.01
C GLY A 668 -3.49 1.47 -46.43
N GLU A 669 -4.41 2.42 -46.22
CA GLU A 669 -5.69 2.15 -45.53
C GLU A 669 -6.84 1.71 -46.47
N GLU A 670 -6.66 1.79 -47.79
CA GLU A 670 -7.70 1.54 -48.78
C GLU A 670 -7.40 0.30 -49.63
N TRP A 671 -8.44 -0.41 -50.06
CA TRP A 671 -8.29 -1.51 -51.01
C TRP A 671 -8.30 -0.97 -52.44
N VAL A 672 -7.18 -1.12 -53.15
CA VAL A 672 -7.01 -0.61 -54.52
C VAL A 672 -7.21 -1.74 -55.53
N GLN A 673 -8.16 -1.57 -56.44
CA GLN A 673 -8.43 -2.56 -57.51
C GLN A 673 -7.33 -2.54 -58.57
N ILE A 674 -6.54 -3.62 -58.65
CA ILE A 674 -5.41 -3.72 -59.60
C ILE A 674 -5.52 -4.87 -60.60
N TYR A 675 -6.24 -5.95 -60.25
CA TYR A 675 -6.31 -7.15 -61.09
C TYR A 675 -7.03 -6.85 -62.42
N ARG A 676 -6.38 -7.22 -63.54
CA ARG A 676 -6.81 -6.94 -64.94
C ARG A 676 -6.85 -5.48 -65.36
N VAL A 677 -6.54 -4.55 -64.46
CA VAL A 677 -6.44 -3.11 -64.77
C VAL A 677 -4.96 -2.73 -64.91
N LYS A 678 -4.13 -3.16 -63.96
CA LYS A 678 -2.71 -2.80 -63.88
C LYS A 678 -1.77 -4.01 -63.89
N MET A 679 -2.23 -5.20 -63.47
CA MET A 679 -1.35 -6.35 -63.23
C MET A 679 -2.02 -7.72 -63.44
N GLN A 680 -1.21 -8.74 -63.70
CA GLN A 680 -1.60 -10.16 -63.72
C GLN A 680 -0.90 -10.94 -62.57
N PRO A 681 -1.52 -12.01 -62.04
CA PRO A 681 -0.90 -12.88 -61.04
C PRO A 681 0.21 -13.73 -61.66
N GLY A 682 1.20 -14.10 -60.85
CA GLY A 682 2.33 -14.93 -61.27
C GLY A 682 3.52 -14.12 -61.81
N GLU A 683 3.58 -12.83 -61.51
CA GLU A 683 4.66 -11.94 -61.91
C GLU A 683 5.64 -11.69 -60.76
N LEU A 684 6.88 -11.33 -61.10
CA LEU A 684 7.91 -10.95 -60.14
C LEU A 684 8.19 -9.45 -60.31
N ILE A 685 7.86 -8.67 -59.29
CA ILE A 685 7.95 -7.21 -59.28
C ILE A 685 8.84 -6.74 -58.13
N SER A 686 9.17 -5.45 -58.15
CA SER A 686 9.88 -4.80 -57.05
C SER A 686 8.91 -4.13 -56.08
N LEU A 687 9.35 -3.90 -54.84
CA LEU A 687 8.56 -3.19 -53.84
C LEU A 687 8.26 -1.76 -54.30
N ASP A 688 9.23 -1.10 -54.92
CA ASP A 688 9.07 0.24 -55.54
C ASP A 688 7.90 0.27 -56.54
N TYR A 689 7.80 -0.76 -57.38
CA TYR A 689 6.73 -0.85 -58.38
C TYR A 689 5.38 -1.12 -57.72
N THR A 690 5.37 -1.94 -56.66
CA THR A 690 4.17 -2.23 -55.85
C THR A 690 3.61 -0.95 -55.23
N MET A 691 4.47 -0.13 -54.61
CA MET A 691 4.05 1.14 -53.99
C MET A 691 3.50 2.13 -55.03
N LYS A 692 4.17 2.29 -56.18
CA LYS A 692 3.68 3.15 -57.27
C LYS A 692 2.30 2.74 -57.77
N MET A 693 2.07 1.43 -57.94
CA MET A 693 0.78 0.92 -58.39
C MET A 693 -0.37 1.14 -57.42
N TYR A 694 -0.06 1.23 -56.12
CA TYR A 694 -1.05 1.52 -55.08
C TYR A 694 -1.40 3.01 -55.03
N THR A 695 -0.47 3.91 -55.35
CA THR A 695 -0.70 5.36 -55.34
C THR A 695 -1.27 5.94 -56.63
N ASP A 696 -0.88 5.40 -57.78
CA ASP A 696 -1.46 5.74 -59.09
C ASP A 696 -2.82 5.08 -59.27
#